data_AF-A0A8H6TBY2-F1
#
_entry.id   AF-A0A8H6TBY2-F1
#
_cell.length_a   1.000
_cell.length_b   1.000
_cell.length_c   1.000
_cell.angle_alpha   90.00
_cell.angle_beta   90.00
_cell.angle_gamma   90.00
#
_symmetry.space_group_name_H-M   'P 1'
#
loop_
_entity.id
_entity.type
_entity.pdbx_description
1 polymer ?
#
loop_
_entity_poly.entity_id
_entity_poly.type
_entity_poly.pdbx_seq_one_letter_code
_entity_poly.pdbx_strand_id
1 'polypeptide(L)'
;MSLADSPFNDKVDSFFVPTDEELVQIRTLLVDPVAESAKLDAEIANMEMALAALRSRRDALNDEIAIHQSLLAPIRRIPQHALEEIFLACLPTSHNAVIDPSEAPLLLGRICRYWRELAYNTPTLWNNIHISGLNESLGSGYYSGPHSPAPVPVANRMAFSEVVRRWLSRSHASPLSISFTESPGPAFFPEDRDLVRDSTAQLVMPQLHAVCERIHSLEISADLTHWELIFALDMQSLPSLRRCAVFDMGYGNTALEQCPIFAHPRLDSVAMSGCCRALELACPWANLLQLSLFPRSTRSGDGPLGGLSFNGACTLLSQCPRLEGCTMEITQDEPLTWNPSSTLSLLHLFELALRISYGPFGEATVQSTQSLIQLLQLLLLPALRSLKIGNTLLLDGSGLVPGLHVALVTPFTDAVVRGNIIRELPKITSLHIDLIPLSPPATPPAPTPASDLFTMLEDENLCPELRFLSIKADTSNIEPSGLVPFVESRLARGTLASLRVWTTASVGKFDVDEDLRKVAEKGLEVDIGYPKPPVAAKWKYNPRKGLRRAPDVPRIMAASNQNRQPRRVVGIGMRLLLTVTSILLAVASFLVYRSSVSMPALVAARAFNAAHVPTSYTPVAIFVGGTSGIGQGMAQAFAQHTNGNASIILIGRNRAAAEGIIAGFPKPTKEGVVHEFVECDMTLMKNVGRVAGELRARFPKINFLSLSTGVMTMNGRNETEEGIDRKLAVHYYGRWKFIRDLIPSLEVAKTSGQDAKVISVLSAGHGRPIDLNDLGLKKSFSVMNAAAAATTYNDIMVQDFAQRYPQMSFGHSYPGGVKSGLFKVSDSRILRLADSVLMPILSPLLHSVQEAGEYQLHGLLKAGAGAFRSDDKGDDISWEKAYYGGKEAMEKLWKHTEEETTR
;
A
#
# COMPACT_ATOMS: atom_id res chain seq x y z
N MET A 1 -6.42 -15.79 63.64
CA MET A 1 -7.39 -16.88 63.84
C MET A 1 -7.96 -17.26 62.48
N SER A 2 -8.01 -18.54 62.12
CA SER A 2 -8.59 -18.91 60.82
C SER A 2 -10.12 -18.80 60.88
N LEU A 3 -10.80 -18.54 59.74
CA LEU A 3 -12.26 -18.48 59.69
C LEU A 3 -12.90 -19.76 60.29
N ALA A 4 -12.22 -20.90 60.13
CA ALA A 4 -12.65 -22.20 60.63
C ALA A 4 -12.74 -22.29 62.17
N ASP A 5 -12.00 -21.44 62.89
CA ASP A 5 -11.97 -21.41 64.36
C ASP A 5 -12.93 -20.36 64.95
N SER A 6 -13.65 -19.61 64.09
CA SER A 6 -14.57 -18.57 64.53
C SER A 6 -15.88 -19.17 65.05
N PRO A 7 -16.40 -18.71 66.20
CA PRO A 7 -17.73 -19.11 66.69
C PRO A 7 -18.89 -18.62 65.80
N PHE A 8 -18.57 -17.83 64.75
CA PHE A 8 -19.51 -17.37 63.74
C PHE A 8 -19.34 -18.07 62.38
N ASN A 9 -18.46 -19.06 62.27
CA ASN A 9 -18.14 -19.73 61.00
C ASN A 9 -19.36 -20.39 60.36
N ASP A 10 -20.25 -20.97 61.17
CA ASP A 10 -21.53 -21.54 60.76
C ASP A 10 -22.57 -20.48 60.33
N LYS A 11 -22.33 -19.21 60.68
CA LYS A 11 -23.19 -18.07 60.34
C LYS A 11 -22.72 -17.29 59.11
N VAL A 12 -21.51 -17.58 58.60
CA VAL A 12 -20.99 -16.99 57.35
C VAL A 12 -21.88 -17.45 56.18
N ASP A 13 -22.19 -16.54 55.26
CA ASP A 13 -23.10 -16.75 54.11
C ASP A 13 -24.56 -17.10 54.47
N SER A 14 -25.04 -16.68 55.64
CA SER A 14 -26.45 -16.80 56.06
C SER A 14 -27.15 -15.45 56.19
N PHE A 15 -28.49 -15.43 56.22
CA PHE A 15 -29.29 -14.23 56.56
C PHE A 15 -29.24 -13.89 58.07
N PHE A 16 -28.18 -14.32 58.77
CA PHE A 16 -27.98 -14.07 60.18
C PHE A 16 -27.87 -12.57 60.44
N VAL A 17 -28.78 -12.06 61.27
CA VAL A 17 -28.75 -10.69 61.80
C VAL A 17 -28.12 -10.77 63.20
N PRO A 18 -26.90 -10.26 63.40
CA PRO A 18 -26.24 -10.35 64.70
C PRO A 18 -26.94 -9.45 65.72
N THR A 19 -27.04 -9.94 66.95
CA THR A 19 -27.44 -9.11 68.10
C THR A 19 -26.34 -8.12 68.48
N ASP A 20 -26.67 -7.09 69.27
CA ASP A 20 -25.69 -6.07 69.68
C ASP A 20 -24.48 -6.66 70.43
N GLU A 21 -24.66 -7.72 71.22
CA GLU A 21 -23.57 -8.43 71.89
C GLU A 21 -22.68 -9.20 70.90
N GLU A 22 -23.29 -9.84 69.90
CA GLU A 22 -22.55 -10.57 68.85
C GLU A 22 -21.77 -9.61 67.94
N LEU A 23 -22.30 -8.41 67.67
CA LEU A 23 -21.56 -7.35 66.96
C LEU A 23 -20.28 -6.94 67.70
N VAL A 24 -20.33 -6.85 69.03
CA VAL A 24 -19.15 -6.53 69.85
C VAL A 24 -18.12 -7.66 69.78
N GLN A 25 -18.56 -8.91 69.83
CA GLN A 25 -17.67 -10.08 69.70
C GLN A 25 -17.01 -10.16 68.32
N ILE A 26 -17.76 -9.97 67.24
CA ILE A 26 -17.22 -9.94 65.86
C ILE A 26 -16.20 -8.81 65.72
N ARG A 27 -16.50 -7.60 66.21
CA ARG A 27 -15.56 -6.47 66.18
C ARG A 27 -14.27 -6.77 66.94
N THR A 28 -14.36 -7.47 68.07
CA THR A 28 -13.19 -7.85 68.88
C THR A 28 -12.31 -8.87 68.14
N LEU A 29 -12.92 -9.86 67.46
CA LEU A 29 -12.20 -10.85 66.66
C LEU A 29 -11.48 -10.25 65.43
N LEU A 30 -11.94 -9.09 64.95
CA LEU A 30 -11.34 -8.39 63.80
C LEU A 30 -10.14 -7.50 64.16
N VAL A 31 -9.91 -7.20 65.44
CA VAL A 31 -8.85 -6.26 65.87
C VAL A 31 -7.46 -6.73 65.42
N ASP A 32 -7.10 -7.97 65.72
CA ASP A 32 -5.75 -8.49 65.42
C ASP A 32 -5.52 -8.70 63.90
N PRO A 33 -6.45 -9.33 63.13
CA PRO A 33 -6.28 -9.48 61.68
C PRO A 33 -6.19 -8.13 60.94
N VAL A 34 -6.96 -7.12 61.37
CA VAL A 34 -6.89 -5.78 60.77
C VAL A 34 -5.56 -5.11 61.09
N ALA A 35 -5.04 -5.26 62.32
CA ALA A 35 -3.74 -4.74 62.71
C ALA A 35 -2.58 -5.43 61.97
N GLU A 36 -2.68 -6.74 61.73
CA GLU A 36 -1.68 -7.50 60.96
C GLU A 36 -1.70 -7.14 59.47
N SER A 37 -2.89 -6.99 58.86
CA SER A 37 -3.02 -6.48 57.49
C SER A 37 -2.38 -5.10 57.34
N ALA A 38 -2.62 -4.18 58.27
CA ALA A 38 -2.04 -2.84 58.24
C ALA A 38 -0.50 -2.85 58.33
N LYS A 39 0.11 -3.81 59.04
CA LYS A 39 1.57 -4.00 59.06
C LYS A 39 2.11 -4.48 57.71
N LEU A 40 1.44 -5.47 57.10
CA LEU A 40 1.83 -5.99 55.79
C LEU A 40 1.72 -4.92 54.70
N ASP A 41 0.67 -4.10 54.74
CA ASP A 41 0.50 -2.98 53.81
C ASP A 41 1.65 -1.95 53.94
N ALA A 42 2.13 -1.69 55.16
CA ALA A 42 3.26 -0.81 55.40
C ALA A 42 4.59 -1.41 54.87
N GLU A 43 4.79 -2.72 54.97
CA GLU A 43 5.96 -3.39 54.39
C GLU A 43 5.93 -3.38 52.85
N ILE A 44 4.77 -3.62 52.24
CA ILE A 44 4.58 -3.52 50.78
C ILE A 44 4.94 -2.11 50.30
N ALA A 45 4.42 -1.07 50.98
CA ALA A 45 4.72 0.32 50.63
C ALA A 45 6.23 0.63 50.70
N ASN A 46 6.93 0.10 51.71
CA ASN A 46 8.38 0.25 51.84
C ASN A 46 9.15 -0.44 50.71
N MET A 47 8.75 -1.66 50.32
CA MET A 47 9.36 -2.37 49.21
C MET A 47 9.11 -1.69 47.86
N GLU A 48 7.92 -1.13 47.65
CA GLU A 48 7.58 -0.36 46.45
C GLU A 48 8.45 0.90 46.31
N MET A 49 8.69 1.63 47.41
CA MET A 49 9.61 2.77 47.42
C MET A 49 11.04 2.37 47.08
N ALA A 50 11.54 1.26 47.65
CA ALA A 50 12.87 0.75 47.36
C ALA A 50 13.02 0.34 45.88
N LEU A 51 11.99 -0.31 45.31
CA LEU A 51 11.96 -0.68 43.90
C LEU A 51 11.95 0.55 42.98
N ALA A 52 11.19 1.59 43.33
CA ALA A 52 11.15 2.84 42.58
C ALA A 52 12.53 3.53 42.55
N ALA A 53 13.23 3.58 43.69
CA ALA A 53 14.58 4.15 43.78
C ALA A 53 15.59 3.39 42.90
N LEU A 54 15.54 2.05 42.90
CA LEU A 54 16.40 1.23 42.06
C LEU A 54 16.11 1.40 40.56
N ARG A 55 14.83 1.51 40.17
CA ARG A 55 14.43 1.79 38.78
C ARG A 55 14.97 3.13 38.30
N SER A 56 14.82 4.18 39.11
CA SER A 56 15.35 5.52 38.79
C SER A 56 16.87 5.49 38.59
N ARG A 57 17.60 4.80 39.46
CA ARG A 57 19.07 4.66 39.34
C ARG A 57 19.48 3.91 38.07
N ARG A 58 18.77 2.85 37.71
CA ARG A 58 19.01 2.09 36.46
C ARG A 58 18.75 2.97 35.23
N ASP A 59 17.67 3.73 35.23
CA ASP A 59 17.31 4.56 34.07
C ASP A 59 18.35 5.67 33.84
N ALA A 60 18.86 6.30 34.91
CA ALA A 60 19.96 7.27 34.82
C ALA A 60 21.25 6.65 34.23
N LEU A 61 21.59 5.42 34.62
CA LEU A 61 22.74 4.70 34.05
C LEU A 61 22.52 4.34 32.57
N ASN A 62 21.30 3.97 32.18
CA ASN A 62 20.97 3.67 30.79
C ASN A 62 21.09 4.92 29.90
N ASP A 63 20.68 6.08 30.39
CA ASP A 63 20.85 7.36 29.67
C ASP A 63 22.33 7.68 29.45
N GLU A 64 23.16 7.50 30.48
CA GLU A 64 24.61 7.68 30.37
C GLU A 64 25.22 6.72 29.35
N ILE A 65 24.83 5.44 29.36
CA ILE A 65 25.28 4.44 28.38
C ILE A 65 24.85 4.83 26.96
N ALA A 66 23.61 5.27 26.75
CA ALA A 66 23.09 5.63 25.44
C ALA A 66 23.86 6.80 24.80
N ILE A 67 24.23 7.82 25.61
CA ILE A 67 25.06 8.95 25.16
C ILE A 67 26.41 8.43 24.65
N HIS A 68 27.09 7.60 25.44
CA HIS A 68 28.39 7.05 25.08
C HIS A 68 28.31 6.10 23.87
N GLN A 69 27.27 5.26 23.77
CA GLN A 69 27.04 4.42 22.59
C GLN A 69 26.80 5.27 21.32
N SER A 70 26.12 6.41 21.43
CA SER A 70 25.95 7.32 20.29
C SER A 70 27.28 7.88 19.79
N LEU A 71 28.25 8.11 20.69
CA LEU A 71 29.62 8.55 20.37
C LEU A 71 30.40 7.47 19.61
N LEU A 72 30.08 6.20 19.86
CA LEU A 72 30.69 5.05 19.20
C LEU A 72 30.01 4.66 17.88
N ALA A 73 28.90 5.31 17.50
CA ALA A 73 28.13 4.95 16.30
C ALA A 73 29.02 4.99 15.03
N PRO A 74 29.09 3.90 14.24
CA PRO A 74 30.01 3.79 13.09
C PRO A 74 29.84 4.91 12.05
N ILE A 75 28.64 5.46 11.93
CA ILE A 75 28.33 6.58 11.02
C ILE A 75 29.22 7.82 11.29
N ARG A 76 29.71 8.00 12.53
CA ARG A 76 30.63 9.10 12.89
C ARG A 76 32.05 8.90 12.35
N ARG A 77 32.38 7.71 11.84
CA ARG A 77 33.67 7.39 11.20
C ARG A 77 33.63 7.50 9.68
N ILE A 78 32.45 7.70 9.08
CA ILE A 78 32.33 7.89 7.63
C ILE A 78 32.80 9.30 7.29
N PRO A 79 33.80 9.46 6.41
CA PRO A 79 34.23 10.78 5.95
C PRO A 79 33.07 11.55 5.31
N GLN A 80 33.05 12.88 5.49
CA GLN A 80 31.99 13.74 4.98
C GLN A 80 31.72 13.51 3.48
N HIS A 81 32.76 13.48 2.66
CA HIS A 81 32.64 13.27 1.20
C HIS A 81 31.99 11.93 0.83
N ALA A 82 32.27 10.86 1.57
CA ALA A 82 31.63 9.56 1.30
C ALA A 82 30.12 9.61 1.60
N LEU A 83 29.72 10.40 2.59
CA LEU A 83 28.31 10.59 2.92
C LEU A 83 27.60 11.50 1.90
N GLU A 84 28.29 12.52 1.37
CA GLU A 84 27.79 13.37 0.28
C GLU A 84 27.51 12.56 -0.99
N GLU A 85 28.42 11.66 -1.39
CA GLU A 85 28.22 10.76 -2.54
C GLU A 85 27.03 9.82 -2.34
N ILE A 86 26.85 9.29 -1.12
CA ILE A 86 25.69 8.47 -0.78
C ILE A 86 24.40 9.30 -0.90
N PHE A 87 24.41 10.56 -0.46
CA PHE A 87 23.25 11.44 -0.55
C PHE A 87 22.88 11.73 -2.01
N LEU A 88 23.88 11.96 -2.87
CA LEU A 88 23.66 12.16 -4.31
C LEU A 88 23.05 10.91 -4.96
N ALA A 89 23.52 9.72 -4.58
CA ALA A 89 22.96 8.45 -5.06
C ALA A 89 21.52 8.17 -4.59
N CYS A 90 21.01 8.93 -3.63
CA CYS A 90 19.62 8.83 -3.17
C CYS A 90 18.65 9.75 -3.94
N LEU A 91 19.14 10.63 -4.81
CA LEU A 91 18.28 11.48 -5.64
C LEU A 91 17.52 10.64 -6.68
N PRO A 92 16.29 11.06 -7.07
CA PRO A 92 15.56 10.39 -8.14
C PRO A 92 16.33 10.42 -9.46
N THR A 93 16.27 9.31 -10.21
CA THR A 93 16.96 9.15 -11.50
C THR A 93 16.04 9.34 -12.70
N SER A 94 14.72 9.24 -12.51
CA SER A 94 13.71 9.30 -13.59
C SER A 94 13.04 10.67 -13.74
N HIS A 95 13.17 11.56 -12.76
CA HIS A 95 12.54 12.88 -12.73
C HIS A 95 13.33 13.83 -11.83
N ASN A 96 13.04 15.14 -11.90
CA ASN A 96 13.58 16.11 -10.97
C ASN A 96 13.00 15.91 -9.57
N ALA A 97 13.80 16.16 -8.52
CA ALA A 97 13.38 15.95 -7.13
C ALA A 97 12.12 16.76 -6.77
N VAL A 98 11.14 16.07 -6.19
CA VAL A 98 9.88 16.70 -5.78
C VAL A 98 10.04 17.34 -4.39
N ILE A 99 9.29 18.40 -4.13
CA ILE A 99 9.20 19.03 -2.80
C ILE A 99 8.36 18.13 -1.87
N ASP A 100 8.87 16.94 -1.56
CA ASP A 100 8.21 15.94 -0.72
C ASP A 100 9.13 15.51 0.45
N PRO A 101 8.64 15.47 1.69
CA PRO A 101 9.45 15.07 2.85
C PRO A 101 9.91 13.61 2.86
N SER A 102 9.30 12.74 2.04
CA SER A 102 9.63 11.33 1.88
C SER A 102 10.65 11.07 0.77
N GLU A 103 11.04 12.10 0.04
CA GLU A 103 11.99 12.02 -1.06
C GLU A 103 13.28 12.79 -0.75
N ALA A 104 14.42 12.33 -1.28
CA ALA A 104 15.67 13.09 -1.20
C ALA A 104 15.59 14.35 -2.09
N PRO A 105 16.18 15.48 -1.68
CA PRO A 105 17.09 15.65 -0.54
C PRO A 105 16.41 15.92 0.81
N LEU A 106 15.09 16.17 0.84
CA LEU A 106 14.39 16.55 2.09
C LEU A 106 14.38 15.41 3.12
N LEU A 107 14.19 14.17 2.68
CA LEU A 107 14.25 12.97 3.52
C LEU A 107 15.56 12.90 4.32
N LEU A 108 16.69 13.20 3.67
CA LEU A 108 18.02 13.16 4.28
C LEU A 108 18.16 14.16 5.43
N GLY A 109 17.54 15.33 5.29
CA GLY A 109 17.49 16.38 6.31
C GLY A 109 16.64 16.04 7.55
N ARG A 110 15.94 14.91 7.57
CA ARG A 110 15.09 14.47 8.69
C ARG A 110 15.76 13.45 9.61
N ILE A 111 16.96 12.97 9.27
CA ILE A 111 17.60 11.84 9.94
C ILE A 111 18.30 12.27 11.24
N CYS A 112 19.26 13.22 11.19
CA CYS A 112 19.81 13.91 12.37
C CYS A 112 20.30 15.30 12.01
N ARG A 113 20.72 16.06 13.02
CA ARG A 113 21.34 17.38 12.86
C ARG A 113 22.53 17.37 11.89
N TYR A 114 23.48 16.45 12.05
CA TYR A 114 24.67 16.39 11.18
C TYR A 114 24.29 16.14 9.70
N TRP A 115 23.39 15.18 9.42
CA TRP A 115 22.94 14.90 8.06
C TRP A 115 22.16 16.06 7.45
N ARG A 116 21.39 16.78 8.26
CA ARG A 116 20.68 17.98 7.84
C ARG A 116 21.62 19.12 7.51
N GLU A 117 22.60 19.38 8.36
CA GLU A 117 23.64 20.39 8.10
C GLU A 117 24.43 20.00 6.83
N LEU A 118 24.81 18.74 6.69
CA LEU A 118 25.50 18.25 5.50
C LEU A 118 24.66 18.41 4.24
N ALA A 119 23.43 17.90 4.23
CA ALA A 119 22.53 18.02 3.08
C ALA A 119 22.28 19.48 2.69
N TYR A 120 22.17 20.40 3.66
CA TYR A 120 21.97 21.83 3.38
C TYR A 120 23.24 22.50 2.84
N ASN A 121 24.42 21.99 3.19
CA ASN A 121 25.72 22.49 2.75
C ASN A 121 26.26 21.80 1.49
N THR A 122 25.51 20.86 0.89
CA THR A 122 25.87 20.18 -0.37
C THR A 122 24.98 20.71 -1.50
N PRO A 123 25.41 21.74 -2.27
CA PRO A 123 24.53 22.43 -3.22
C PRO A 123 24.04 21.56 -4.37
N THR A 124 24.83 20.57 -4.78
CA THR A 124 24.49 19.61 -5.84
C THR A 124 23.28 18.74 -5.51
N LEU A 125 22.88 18.63 -4.24
CA LEU A 125 21.64 17.94 -3.86
C LEU A 125 20.37 18.73 -4.22
N TRP A 126 20.50 20.04 -4.43
CA TRP A 126 19.38 20.96 -4.62
C TRP A 126 19.30 21.49 -6.06
N ASN A 127 20.10 20.92 -6.96
CA ASN A 127 20.20 21.39 -8.35
C ASN A 127 19.00 21.00 -9.23
N ASN A 128 18.29 19.94 -8.85
CA ASN A 128 17.09 19.47 -9.53
C ASN A 128 15.87 19.79 -8.68
N ILE A 129 14.83 20.35 -9.29
CA ILE A 129 13.55 20.63 -8.60
C ILE A 129 12.37 20.44 -9.54
N HIS A 130 11.35 19.74 -9.04
CA HIS A 130 10.03 19.69 -9.64
C HIS A 130 9.06 20.58 -8.87
N ILE A 131 8.42 21.51 -9.58
CA ILE A 131 7.48 22.49 -9.05
C ILE A 131 6.10 22.18 -9.63
N SER A 132 5.27 21.54 -8.82
CA SER A 132 3.87 21.26 -9.16
C SER A 132 2.96 22.40 -8.70
N GLY A 133 2.00 22.77 -9.55
CA GLY A 133 0.98 23.77 -9.27
C GLY A 133 0.09 23.32 -8.11
N LEU A 134 -0.34 24.25 -7.27
CA LEU A 134 -1.11 23.91 -6.06
C LEU A 134 -2.47 23.24 -6.34
N ASN A 135 -2.93 23.26 -7.60
CA ASN A 135 -4.12 22.55 -8.08
C ASN A 135 -3.92 21.03 -8.27
N GLU A 136 -2.69 20.54 -8.48
CA GLU A 136 -2.44 19.10 -8.69
C GLU A 136 -2.40 18.30 -7.38
N SER A 137 -2.10 18.97 -6.27
CA SER A 137 -2.05 18.35 -4.93
C SER A 137 -3.43 17.89 -4.40
N LEU A 138 -4.51 18.18 -5.14
CA LEU A 138 -5.88 17.75 -4.84
C LEU A 138 -6.43 16.85 -5.97
N GLY A 139 -5.69 15.81 -6.35
CA GLY A 139 -6.23 14.60 -6.99
C GLY A 139 -7.28 14.83 -8.07
N SER A 140 -6.89 15.39 -9.21
CA SER A 140 -7.77 15.50 -10.37
C SER A 140 -7.76 14.19 -11.16
N GLY A 141 -8.66 13.29 -10.79
CA GLY A 141 -9.32 12.42 -11.75
C GLY A 141 -10.39 13.25 -12.46
N TYR A 142 -10.35 13.24 -13.79
CA TYR A 142 -11.26 13.90 -14.71
C TYR A 142 -12.75 13.64 -14.43
N TYR A 143 -13.39 14.39 -13.52
CA TYR A 143 -14.85 14.56 -13.45
C TYR A 143 -15.20 15.92 -12.83
N SER A 144 -15.54 16.89 -13.68
CA SER A 144 -16.18 18.15 -13.31
C SER A 144 -17.67 17.89 -13.00
N GLY A 145 -17.98 17.59 -11.74
CA GLY A 145 -19.32 17.69 -11.16
C GLY A 145 -19.52 19.01 -10.38
N PRO A 146 -20.74 19.33 -9.91
CA PRO A 146 -21.10 20.63 -9.30
C PRO A 146 -20.44 20.94 -7.93
N HIS A 147 -19.44 20.15 -7.53
CA HIS A 147 -18.73 20.26 -6.27
C HIS A 147 -17.23 20.38 -6.53
N SER A 148 -16.83 21.48 -7.18
CA SER A 148 -15.42 21.85 -7.26
C SER A 148 -14.93 22.24 -5.86
N PRO A 149 -13.81 21.70 -5.35
CA PRO A 149 -13.27 22.11 -4.05
C PRO A 149 -12.90 23.60 -4.07
N ALA A 150 -13.14 24.29 -2.96
CA ALA A 150 -12.84 25.70 -2.80
C ALA A 150 -11.36 26.03 -3.12
N PRO A 151 -11.06 27.23 -3.68
CA PRO A 151 -9.70 27.62 -4.02
C PRO A 151 -8.77 27.54 -2.80
N VAL A 152 -7.53 27.06 -3.01
CA VAL A 152 -6.51 26.95 -1.97
C VAL A 152 -6.30 28.33 -1.30
N PRO A 153 -6.22 28.45 0.03
CA PRO A 153 -5.98 29.74 0.69
C PRO A 153 -4.64 30.39 0.26
N VAL A 154 -4.63 31.72 0.04
CA VAL A 154 -3.45 32.52 -0.38
C VAL A 154 -2.22 32.28 0.50
N ALA A 155 -2.41 32.10 1.82
CA ALA A 155 -1.33 31.84 2.77
C ALA A 155 -0.51 30.58 2.46
N ASN A 156 -1.15 29.54 1.91
CA ASN A 156 -0.45 28.31 1.51
C ASN A 156 0.38 28.54 0.24
N ARG A 157 -0.02 29.48 -0.64
CA ARG A 157 0.73 29.82 -1.87
C ARG A 157 2.00 30.60 -1.59
N MET A 158 1.94 31.60 -0.69
CA MET A 158 3.13 32.35 -0.26
C MET A 158 4.14 31.44 0.45
N ALA A 159 3.66 30.53 1.30
CA ALA A 159 4.52 29.54 1.96
C ALA A 159 5.21 28.63 0.93
N PHE A 160 4.50 28.23 -0.12
CA PHE A 160 5.06 27.42 -1.21
C PHE A 160 6.14 28.17 -2.00
N SER A 161 5.89 29.42 -2.40
CA SER A 161 6.89 30.26 -3.08
C SER A 161 8.16 30.44 -2.23
N GLU A 162 8.02 30.64 -0.92
CA GLU A 162 9.15 30.71 0.01
C GLU A 162 9.94 29.39 0.10
N VAL A 163 9.26 28.23 0.00
CA VAL A 163 9.95 26.93 -0.04
C VAL A 163 10.75 26.77 -1.33
N VAL A 164 10.19 27.14 -2.48
CA VAL A 164 10.90 27.14 -3.77
C VAL A 164 12.12 28.05 -3.70
N ARG A 165 11.96 29.28 -3.20
CA ARG A 165 13.08 30.22 -3.00
C ARG A 165 14.18 29.63 -2.13
N ARG A 166 13.82 28.97 -1.02
CA ARG A 166 14.81 28.30 -0.13
C ARG A 166 15.53 27.16 -0.85
N TRP A 167 14.82 26.37 -1.63
CA TRP A 167 15.42 25.31 -2.44
C TRP A 167 16.45 25.87 -3.41
N LEU A 168 16.06 26.89 -4.19
CA LEU A 168 16.92 27.56 -5.16
C LEU A 168 18.12 28.27 -4.52
N SER A 169 17.98 28.75 -3.28
CA SER A 169 19.11 29.33 -2.54
C SER A 169 20.14 28.29 -2.11
N ARG A 170 19.71 27.05 -1.79
CA ARG A 170 20.61 25.96 -1.36
C ARG A 170 21.45 25.40 -2.49
N SER A 171 20.99 25.51 -3.73
CA SER A 171 21.76 25.09 -4.91
C SER A 171 22.97 25.99 -5.21
N HIS A 172 23.08 27.14 -4.55
CA HIS A 172 24.18 28.11 -4.68
C HIS A 172 24.51 28.48 -6.12
N ALA A 173 25.65 28.04 -6.67
CA ALA A 173 26.09 28.31 -8.04
C ALA A 173 25.91 27.10 -8.99
N SER A 174 25.26 26.02 -8.51
CA SER A 174 25.10 24.79 -9.29
C SER A 174 24.19 25.02 -10.50
N PRO A 175 24.44 24.35 -11.65
CA PRO A 175 23.54 24.36 -12.79
C PRO A 175 22.21 23.72 -12.41
N LEU A 176 21.09 24.31 -12.84
CA LEU A 176 19.74 23.93 -12.40
C LEU A 176 18.99 23.16 -13.48
N SER A 177 18.34 22.07 -13.06
CA SER A 177 17.28 21.40 -13.81
C SER A 177 15.94 21.67 -13.13
N ILE A 178 15.06 22.37 -13.82
CA ILE A 178 13.78 22.80 -13.28
C ILE A 178 12.68 22.21 -14.14
N SER A 179 11.74 21.51 -13.52
CA SER A 179 10.49 21.08 -14.15
C SER A 179 9.31 21.75 -13.46
N PHE A 180 8.38 22.28 -14.23
CA PHE A 180 7.18 22.94 -13.74
C PHE A 180 5.93 22.30 -14.36
N THR A 181 4.92 22.02 -13.56
CA THR A 181 3.64 21.49 -14.05
C THR A 181 2.48 22.23 -13.41
N GLU A 182 1.52 22.71 -14.20
CA GLU A 182 0.28 23.32 -13.71
C GLU A 182 -0.90 22.77 -14.50
N SER A 183 -1.81 22.07 -13.81
CA SER A 183 -3.03 21.52 -14.40
C SER A 183 -3.96 22.64 -14.89
N PRO A 184 -4.65 22.45 -16.03
CA PRO A 184 -5.69 23.38 -16.45
C PRO A 184 -6.73 23.53 -15.34
N GLY A 185 -7.00 24.77 -14.95
CA GLY A 185 -8.11 25.08 -14.05
C GLY A 185 -9.45 24.77 -14.72
N PRO A 186 -10.58 24.82 -14.00
CA PRO A 186 -11.93 24.62 -14.56
C PRO A 186 -12.38 25.73 -15.54
N ALA A 187 -11.44 26.44 -16.18
CA ALA A 187 -11.66 27.54 -17.11
C ALA A 187 -12.23 27.03 -18.44
N PHE A 188 -13.47 26.56 -18.40
CA PHE A 188 -14.32 26.33 -19.58
C PHE A 188 -15.07 27.61 -20.01
N PHE A 189 -15.01 28.69 -19.21
CA PHE A 189 -15.79 29.91 -19.45
C PHE A 189 -14.91 31.17 -19.51
N PRO A 190 -15.10 32.07 -20.51
CA PRO A 190 -14.35 33.33 -20.65
C PRO A 190 -14.46 34.30 -19.46
N GLU A 191 -15.40 34.07 -18.55
CA GLU A 191 -15.72 34.93 -17.41
C GLU A 191 -14.75 34.75 -16.22
N ASP A 192 -13.90 33.71 -16.23
CA ASP A 192 -12.95 33.36 -15.14
C ASP A 192 -11.53 33.95 -15.31
N ARG A 193 -11.35 35.01 -16.09
CA ARG A 193 -10.02 35.64 -16.31
C ARG A 193 -9.33 36.11 -15.03
N ASP A 194 -10.07 36.39 -13.96
CA ASP A 194 -9.51 36.81 -12.67
C ASP A 194 -8.79 35.69 -11.91
N LEU A 195 -9.03 34.40 -12.23
CA LEU A 195 -8.30 33.26 -11.65
C LEU A 195 -6.85 33.14 -12.16
N VAL A 196 -6.54 33.68 -13.35
CA VAL A 196 -5.19 33.71 -13.93
C VAL A 196 -4.27 34.66 -13.16
N ARG A 197 -4.82 35.71 -12.52
CA ARG A 197 -4.07 36.68 -11.71
C ARG A 197 -3.52 36.12 -10.39
N ASP A 198 -3.97 34.94 -9.96
CA ASP A 198 -3.63 34.34 -8.67
C ASP A 198 -2.92 32.95 -8.80
N SER A 199 -2.34 32.65 -9.96
CA SER A 199 -1.76 31.33 -10.27
C SER A 199 -0.42 31.04 -9.60
N THR A 200 -0.05 29.75 -9.51
CA THR A 200 1.23 29.32 -8.91
C THR A 200 2.40 29.83 -9.75
N ALA A 201 2.24 29.86 -11.08
CA ALA A 201 3.22 30.42 -11.99
C ALA A 201 3.60 31.87 -11.61
N GLN A 202 2.64 32.78 -11.39
CA GLN A 202 2.97 34.19 -11.07
C GLN A 202 3.84 34.34 -9.81
N LEU A 203 3.68 33.47 -8.82
CA LEU A 203 4.43 33.50 -7.56
C LEU A 203 5.83 32.86 -7.67
N VAL A 204 6.02 31.95 -8.61
CA VAL A 204 7.28 31.21 -8.81
C VAL A 204 8.16 31.88 -9.87
N MET A 205 7.58 32.49 -10.90
CA MET A 205 8.31 33.11 -12.01
C MET A 205 9.38 34.12 -11.57
N PRO A 206 9.15 35.03 -10.60
CA PRO A 206 10.22 35.90 -10.11
C PRO A 206 11.42 35.15 -9.52
N GLN A 207 11.17 33.99 -8.90
CA GLN A 207 12.23 33.14 -8.35
C GLN A 207 13.03 32.44 -9.46
N LEU A 208 12.36 32.06 -10.57
CA LEU A 208 13.02 31.49 -11.75
C LEU A 208 13.86 32.54 -12.48
N HIS A 209 13.34 33.75 -12.65
CA HIS A 209 14.11 34.88 -13.20
C HIS A 209 15.36 35.18 -12.37
N ALA A 210 15.30 35.07 -11.04
CA ALA A 210 16.46 35.31 -10.18
C ALA A 210 17.59 34.27 -10.35
N VAL A 211 17.33 33.14 -11.01
CA VAL A 211 18.31 32.05 -11.20
C VAL A 211 18.52 31.67 -12.66
N CYS A 212 17.99 32.46 -13.61
CA CYS A 212 17.96 32.17 -15.04
C CYS A 212 19.35 31.83 -15.63
N GLU A 213 20.41 32.52 -15.20
CA GLU A 213 21.78 32.28 -15.65
C GLU A 213 22.29 30.86 -15.37
N ARG A 214 21.72 30.19 -14.37
CA ARG A 214 22.10 28.84 -13.92
C ARG A 214 21.19 27.76 -14.51
N ILE A 215 20.06 28.10 -15.11
CA ILE A 215 19.12 27.12 -15.65
C ILE A 215 19.75 26.45 -16.87
N HIS A 216 20.05 25.16 -16.75
CA HIS A 216 20.62 24.36 -17.82
C HIS A 216 19.58 23.46 -18.50
N SER A 217 18.53 23.09 -17.77
CA SER A 217 17.43 22.25 -18.22
C SER A 217 16.12 22.83 -17.69
N LEU A 218 15.18 23.08 -18.60
CA LEU A 218 13.87 23.64 -18.27
C LEU A 218 12.77 22.78 -18.89
N GLU A 219 11.90 22.24 -18.06
CA GLU A 219 10.72 21.48 -18.46
C GLU A 219 9.46 22.16 -17.96
N ILE A 220 8.47 22.33 -18.84
CA ILE A 220 7.25 23.07 -18.55
C ILE A 220 6.06 22.31 -19.13
N SER A 221 5.08 22.01 -18.27
CA SER A 221 3.83 21.36 -18.63
C SER A 221 2.67 22.22 -18.14
N ALA A 222 2.06 23.02 -19.03
CA ALA A 222 1.08 24.05 -18.62
C ALA A 222 0.02 24.32 -19.71
N ASP A 223 -1.01 25.09 -19.36
CA ASP A 223 -2.11 25.52 -20.25
C ASP A 223 -1.93 26.92 -20.87
N LEU A 224 -2.87 27.30 -21.74
CA LEU A 224 -2.90 28.55 -22.53
C LEU A 224 -2.61 29.83 -21.73
N THR A 225 -3.07 29.91 -20.48
CA THR A 225 -3.06 31.17 -19.70
C THR A 225 -1.70 31.49 -19.08
N HIS A 226 -0.79 30.52 -19.04
CA HIS A 226 0.51 30.65 -18.39
C HIS A 226 1.68 30.84 -19.37
N TRP A 227 1.46 30.60 -20.67
CA TRP A 227 2.50 30.73 -21.69
C TRP A 227 3.03 32.15 -21.82
N GLU A 228 2.20 33.19 -21.66
CA GLU A 228 2.65 34.59 -21.68
C GLU A 228 3.71 34.89 -20.60
N LEU A 229 3.56 34.31 -19.41
CA LEU A 229 4.53 34.45 -18.32
C LEU A 229 5.84 33.71 -18.63
N ILE A 230 5.73 32.56 -19.29
CA ILE A 230 6.89 31.75 -19.71
C ILE A 230 7.63 32.42 -20.89
N PHE A 231 6.91 33.01 -21.85
CA PHE A 231 7.48 33.80 -22.94
C PHE A 231 8.20 35.06 -22.45
N ALA A 232 7.87 35.54 -21.24
CA ALA A 232 8.59 36.64 -20.60
C ALA A 232 10.00 36.24 -20.13
N LEU A 233 10.36 34.95 -20.11
CA LEU A 233 11.75 34.50 -19.95
C LEU A 233 12.54 34.84 -21.22
N ASP A 234 13.29 35.94 -21.17
CA ASP A 234 14.14 36.38 -22.27
C ASP A 234 15.25 35.35 -22.56
N MET A 235 15.43 35.01 -23.84
CA MET A 235 16.52 34.15 -24.33
C MET A 235 17.90 34.62 -23.90
N GLN A 236 18.13 35.95 -23.85
CA GLN A 236 19.44 36.48 -23.43
C GLN A 236 19.73 36.21 -21.95
N SER A 237 18.67 35.94 -21.16
CA SER A 237 18.75 35.66 -19.73
C SER A 237 19.00 34.18 -19.41
N LEU A 238 19.06 33.28 -20.40
CA LEU A 238 19.24 31.83 -20.22
C LEU A 238 20.56 31.29 -20.84
N PRO A 239 21.73 31.89 -20.55
CA PRO A 239 23.00 31.58 -21.23
C PRO A 239 23.49 30.13 -21.06
N SER A 240 23.03 29.43 -20.01
CA SER A 240 23.42 28.05 -19.70
C SER A 240 22.45 26.99 -20.25
N LEU A 241 21.34 27.42 -20.88
CA LEU A 241 20.28 26.52 -21.31
C LEU A 241 20.75 25.58 -22.43
N ARG A 242 20.59 24.29 -22.18
CA ARG A 242 20.92 23.19 -23.10
C ARG A 242 19.71 22.33 -23.44
N ARG A 243 18.82 22.13 -22.45
CA ARG A 243 17.62 21.31 -22.62
C ARG A 243 16.36 22.10 -22.37
N CYS A 244 15.40 21.99 -23.28
CA CYS A 244 14.08 22.59 -23.15
C CYS A 244 13.00 21.56 -23.47
N ALA A 245 12.04 21.40 -22.56
CA ALA A 245 10.91 20.50 -22.71
C ALA A 245 9.60 21.24 -22.43
N VAL A 246 8.63 21.13 -23.33
CA VAL A 246 7.44 21.99 -23.33
C VAL A 246 6.20 21.19 -23.71
N PHE A 247 5.36 20.86 -22.74
CA PHE A 247 4.17 20.03 -22.94
C PHE A 247 2.89 20.86 -22.78
N ASP A 248 2.21 21.13 -23.89
CA ASP A 248 0.90 21.79 -23.87
C ASP A 248 -0.16 20.84 -23.30
N MET A 249 -0.76 21.23 -22.18
CA MET A 249 -1.85 20.49 -21.54
C MET A 249 -3.24 20.90 -22.06
N GLY A 250 -3.34 21.92 -22.93
CA GLY A 250 -4.58 22.47 -23.49
C GLY A 250 -5.04 21.89 -24.83
N TYR A 251 -6.07 22.51 -25.42
CA TYR A 251 -6.73 22.11 -26.68
C TYR A 251 -6.18 22.84 -27.92
N GLY A 252 -4.87 22.82 -28.10
CA GLY A 252 -4.23 23.14 -29.38
C GLY A 252 -3.84 24.59 -29.60
N ASN A 253 -2.67 24.96 -29.09
CA ASN A 253 -2.12 26.31 -29.18
C ASN A 253 -1.03 26.46 -30.26
N THR A 254 -1.16 27.45 -31.16
CA THR A 254 -0.08 27.85 -32.08
C THR A 254 0.97 28.75 -31.42
N ALA A 255 0.74 29.30 -30.21
CA ALA A 255 1.70 30.20 -29.57
C ALA A 255 3.07 29.55 -29.27
N LEU A 256 3.12 28.20 -29.17
CA LEU A 256 4.39 27.48 -29.08
C LEU A 256 5.32 27.77 -30.26
N GLU A 257 4.77 28.02 -31.46
CA GLU A 257 5.52 28.37 -32.68
C GLU A 257 6.29 29.68 -32.52
N GLN A 258 5.80 30.56 -31.65
CA GLN A 258 6.38 31.87 -31.36
C GLN A 258 7.26 31.86 -30.11
N CYS A 259 7.45 30.70 -29.45
CA CYS A 259 8.25 30.62 -28.24
C CYS A 259 9.73 30.90 -28.57
N PRO A 260 10.30 32.02 -28.09
CA PRO A 260 11.66 32.36 -28.44
C PRO A 260 12.65 31.34 -27.87
N ILE A 261 12.33 30.64 -26.78
CA ILE A 261 13.24 29.70 -26.10
C ILE A 261 13.77 28.61 -27.04
N PHE A 262 12.96 28.13 -28.00
CA PHE A 262 13.39 27.09 -28.93
C PHE A 262 14.46 27.57 -29.90
N ALA A 263 14.56 28.88 -30.15
CA ALA A 263 15.59 29.47 -31.01
C ALA A 263 16.93 29.64 -30.30
N HIS A 264 17.05 29.21 -29.03
CA HIS A 264 18.27 29.41 -28.25
C HIS A 264 19.43 28.59 -28.84
N PRO A 265 20.56 29.23 -29.22
CA PRO A 265 21.56 28.62 -30.11
C PRO A 265 22.36 27.48 -29.47
N ARG A 266 22.32 27.34 -28.13
CA ARG A 266 23.03 26.30 -27.37
C ARG A 266 22.16 25.09 -27.03
N LEU A 267 20.90 25.06 -27.47
CA LEU A 267 20.05 23.90 -27.24
C LEU A 267 20.63 22.68 -27.94
N ASP A 268 20.78 21.60 -27.16
CA ASP A 268 21.16 20.27 -27.62
C ASP A 268 20.03 19.24 -27.38
N SER A 269 19.00 19.59 -26.59
CA SER A 269 17.85 18.72 -26.33
C SER A 269 16.55 19.50 -26.38
N VAL A 270 15.59 19.04 -27.19
CA VAL A 270 14.26 19.64 -27.30
C VAL A 270 13.18 18.57 -27.17
N ALA A 271 12.20 18.81 -26.30
CA ALA A 271 10.99 18.01 -26.20
C ALA A 271 9.74 18.89 -26.29
N MET A 272 8.72 18.47 -27.01
CA MET A 272 7.45 19.20 -27.07
C MET A 272 6.23 18.31 -27.28
N SER A 273 5.08 18.72 -26.72
CA SER A 273 3.76 18.12 -26.95
C SER A 273 2.72 19.20 -27.22
N GLY A 274 1.73 18.92 -28.07
CA GLY A 274 0.62 19.85 -28.36
C GLY A 274 0.37 20.08 -29.85
N CYS A 275 -0.51 21.03 -30.20
CA CYS A 275 -0.72 21.42 -31.60
C CYS A 275 0.36 22.39 -32.07
N CYS A 276 1.56 21.86 -32.35
CA CYS A 276 2.69 22.63 -32.83
C CYS A 276 3.05 22.24 -34.26
N ARG A 277 3.28 23.22 -35.14
CA ARG A 277 3.91 22.97 -36.44
C ARG A 277 5.42 22.93 -36.23
N ALA A 278 5.93 21.75 -35.89
CA ALA A 278 7.34 21.56 -35.57
C ALA A 278 8.28 22.13 -36.65
N LEU A 279 7.90 22.04 -37.93
CA LEU A 279 8.68 22.60 -39.06
C LEU A 279 8.73 24.13 -39.13
N GLU A 280 7.77 24.83 -38.50
CA GLU A 280 7.71 26.29 -38.48
C GLU A 280 8.47 26.89 -37.29
N LEU A 281 8.92 26.05 -36.34
CA LEU A 281 9.71 26.49 -35.20
C LEU A 281 11.11 26.95 -35.61
N ALA A 282 11.48 28.13 -35.15
CA ALA A 282 12.87 28.56 -35.13
C ALA A 282 13.63 27.76 -34.06
N CYS A 283 14.24 26.63 -34.45
CA CYS A 283 14.98 25.74 -33.57
C CYS A 283 16.35 25.41 -34.19
N PRO A 284 17.44 25.29 -33.41
CA PRO A 284 18.75 24.91 -33.93
C PRO A 284 18.83 23.41 -34.22
N TRP A 285 17.99 22.91 -35.14
CA TRP A 285 17.85 21.49 -35.51
C TRP A 285 19.18 20.78 -35.72
N ALA A 286 20.15 21.47 -36.36
CA ALA A 286 21.46 20.91 -36.66
C ALA A 286 22.34 20.60 -35.44
N ASN A 287 22.07 21.25 -34.30
CA ASN A 287 22.83 21.11 -33.06
C ASN A 287 22.20 20.10 -32.09
N LEU A 288 20.98 19.64 -32.35
CA LEU A 288 20.27 18.76 -31.44
C LEU A 288 20.90 17.36 -31.38
N LEU A 289 21.12 16.90 -30.16
CA LEU A 289 21.46 15.54 -29.79
C LEU A 289 20.22 14.75 -29.39
N GLN A 290 19.21 15.40 -28.80
CA GLN A 290 17.98 14.76 -28.36
C GLN A 290 16.74 15.52 -28.88
N LEU A 291 15.80 14.79 -29.47
CA LEU A 291 14.54 15.35 -29.98
C LEU A 291 13.35 14.50 -29.54
N SER A 292 12.32 15.12 -28.97
CA SER A 292 11.06 14.43 -28.61
C SER A 292 9.84 15.25 -29.06
N LEU A 293 9.02 14.71 -29.96
CA LEU A 293 7.86 15.38 -30.54
C LEU A 293 6.59 14.56 -30.31
N PHE A 294 5.60 15.15 -29.64
CA PHE A 294 4.31 14.53 -29.33
C PHE A 294 3.14 15.42 -29.80
N PRO A 295 2.95 15.61 -31.12
CA PRO A 295 1.85 16.41 -31.63
C PRO A 295 0.49 15.83 -31.25
N ARG A 296 -0.48 16.68 -30.89
CA ARG A 296 -1.88 16.29 -30.67
C ARG A 296 -2.75 16.68 -31.86
N SER A 297 -3.61 15.76 -32.33
CA SER A 297 -4.71 16.09 -33.24
C SER A 297 -5.83 16.82 -32.49
N THR A 298 -6.38 17.88 -33.08
CA THR A 298 -7.62 18.51 -32.56
C THR A 298 -8.82 17.58 -32.79
N ARG A 299 -9.89 17.74 -31.98
CA ARG A 299 -11.16 17.03 -32.20
C ARG A 299 -11.90 17.66 -33.38
N SER A 300 -12.35 16.81 -34.31
CA SER A 300 -13.46 16.99 -35.25
C SER A 300 -13.79 18.41 -35.73
N GLY A 301 -13.47 18.72 -36.99
CA GLY A 301 -14.27 19.65 -37.80
C GLY A 301 -13.60 20.95 -38.24
N ASP A 302 -12.54 21.42 -37.57
CA ASP A 302 -11.89 22.68 -37.96
C ASP A 302 -10.61 22.41 -38.76
N GLY A 303 -10.71 22.32 -40.09
CA GLY A 303 -9.57 22.45 -41.03
C GLY A 303 -8.35 21.50 -40.87
N PRO A 304 -7.30 21.66 -41.69
CA PRO A 304 -6.09 20.84 -41.64
C PRO A 304 -5.20 21.28 -40.46
N LEU A 305 -5.63 21.01 -39.23
CA LEU A 305 -4.94 21.46 -38.02
C LEU A 305 -3.86 20.45 -37.56
N GLY A 306 -2.60 20.82 -37.78
CA GLY A 306 -1.47 20.67 -36.85
C GLY A 306 -1.09 19.26 -36.40
N GLY A 307 -0.48 18.48 -37.29
CA GLY A 307 0.12 17.19 -36.97
C GLY A 307 1.42 16.95 -37.74
N LEU A 308 2.26 16.02 -37.27
CA LEU A 308 3.47 15.63 -38.00
C LEU A 308 3.09 14.58 -39.04
N SER A 309 3.29 14.87 -40.33
CA SER A 309 3.18 13.90 -41.42
C SER A 309 4.47 13.11 -41.63
N PHE A 310 4.40 12.00 -42.36
CA PHE A 310 5.58 11.23 -42.75
C PHE A 310 6.60 12.08 -43.53
N ASN A 311 6.14 12.95 -44.43
CA ASN A 311 7.01 13.87 -45.16
C ASN A 311 7.63 14.93 -44.23
N GLY A 312 6.87 15.40 -43.23
CA GLY A 312 7.38 16.32 -42.22
C GLY A 312 8.44 15.69 -41.32
N ALA A 313 8.29 14.41 -40.96
CA ALA A 313 9.28 13.65 -40.22
C ALA A 313 10.60 13.52 -41.01
N CYS A 314 10.55 13.16 -42.31
CA CYS A 314 11.73 13.15 -43.18
C CYS A 314 12.43 14.51 -43.22
N THR A 315 11.64 15.58 -43.33
CA THR A 315 12.17 16.96 -43.38
C THR A 315 12.92 17.31 -42.09
N LEU A 316 12.34 17.04 -40.91
CA LEU A 316 12.98 17.30 -39.62
C LEU A 316 14.25 16.46 -39.42
N LEU A 317 14.18 15.16 -39.70
CA LEU A 317 15.33 14.27 -39.55
C LEU A 317 16.49 14.71 -40.47
N SER A 318 16.20 15.17 -41.69
CA SER A 318 17.23 15.70 -42.59
C SER A 318 17.97 16.94 -42.03
N GLN A 319 17.31 17.69 -41.13
CA GLN A 319 17.88 18.87 -40.49
C GLN A 319 18.66 18.56 -39.20
N CYS A 320 18.63 17.31 -38.71
CA CYS A 320 19.22 16.89 -37.43
C CYS A 320 20.36 15.85 -37.59
N PRO A 321 21.49 16.17 -38.25
CA PRO A 321 22.55 15.20 -38.55
C PRO A 321 23.31 14.67 -37.32
N ARG A 322 23.27 15.39 -36.18
CA ARG A 322 23.97 15.04 -34.93
C ARG A 322 23.09 14.30 -33.92
N LEU A 323 21.87 13.96 -34.31
CA LEU A 323 20.89 13.39 -33.41
C LEU A 323 21.38 12.05 -32.86
N GLU A 324 21.36 11.92 -31.55
CA GLU A 324 21.74 10.74 -30.77
C GLU A 324 20.50 9.96 -30.32
N GLY A 325 19.44 10.67 -29.93
CA GLY A 325 18.14 10.11 -29.58
C GLY A 325 16.97 10.90 -30.18
N CYS A 326 15.96 10.18 -30.67
CA CYS A 326 14.79 10.75 -31.31
C CYS A 326 13.52 10.03 -30.85
N THR A 327 12.51 10.77 -30.42
CA THR A 327 11.13 10.29 -30.24
C THR A 327 10.21 11.19 -31.06
N MET A 328 9.34 10.63 -31.89
CA MET A 328 8.36 11.41 -32.64
C MET A 328 7.06 10.65 -32.82
N GLU A 329 5.95 11.37 -32.70
CA GLU A 329 4.60 10.89 -32.99
C GLU A 329 4.12 11.49 -34.32
N ILE A 330 3.73 10.61 -35.24
CA ILE A 330 3.16 10.92 -36.55
C ILE A 330 1.64 10.83 -36.40
N THR A 331 0.93 11.88 -36.81
CA THR A 331 -0.52 12.01 -36.57
C THR A 331 -1.33 12.25 -37.84
N GLN A 332 -0.68 12.54 -38.97
CA GLN A 332 -1.34 12.78 -40.25
C GLN A 332 -1.17 11.58 -41.19
N ASP A 333 -2.31 11.06 -41.68
CA ASP A 333 -2.36 9.95 -42.62
C ASP A 333 -2.23 10.45 -44.07
N GLU A 334 -1.02 10.86 -44.44
CA GLU A 334 -0.67 11.27 -45.80
C GLU A 334 0.29 10.24 -46.44
N PRO A 335 0.20 10.01 -47.77
CA PRO A 335 1.15 9.14 -48.45
C PRO A 335 2.55 9.77 -48.41
N LEU A 336 3.56 8.96 -48.10
CA LEU A 336 4.95 9.42 -48.19
C LEU A 336 5.29 9.63 -49.68
N THR A 337 5.56 10.88 -50.04
CA THR A 337 5.91 11.31 -51.41
C THR A 337 7.32 11.91 -51.47
N TRP A 338 8.11 11.66 -50.42
CA TRP A 338 9.45 12.19 -50.22
C TRP A 338 10.37 11.87 -51.39
N ASN A 339 10.89 12.91 -52.05
CA ASN A 339 12.02 12.80 -52.96
C ASN A 339 12.85 14.09 -52.87
N PRO A 340 14.13 13.99 -52.48
CA PRO A 340 15.13 14.48 -53.43
C PRO A 340 16.48 13.74 -53.27
N SER A 341 16.64 12.58 -53.92
CA SER A 341 17.93 11.86 -54.10
C SER A 341 18.71 11.48 -52.83
N SER A 342 18.65 10.18 -52.50
CA SER A 342 19.44 9.40 -51.53
C SER A 342 19.18 9.58 -50.02
N THR A 343 18.93 8.43 -49.40
CA THR A 343 18.97 8.02 -47.98
C THR A 343 19.34 9.10 -46.95
N LEU A 344 18.51 9.23 -45.91
CA LEU A 344 18.76 10.08 -44.74
C LEU A 344 19.77 9.40 -43.81
N SER A 345 21.00 9.91 -43.76
CA SER A 345 22.06 9.36 -42.92
C SER A 345 22.08 10.02 -41.54
N LEU A 346 21.70 9.27 -40.50
CA LEU A 346 21.76 9.68 -39.10
C LEU A 346 22.82 8.85 -38.38
N LEU A 347 24.09 9.20 -38.62
CA LEU A 347 25.26 8.43 -38.22
C LEU A 347 25.44 8.28 -36.72
N HIS A 348 24.88 9.20 -35.93
CA HIS A 348 25.03 9.26 -34.48
C HIS A 348 23.81 8.73 -33.72
N LEU A 349 22.71 8.44 -34.43
CA LEU A 349 21.44 8.09 -33.81
C LEU A 349 21.54 6.68 -33.23
N PHE A 350 21.57 6.60 -31.91
CA PHE A 350 21.57 5.34 -31.18
C PHE A 350 20.19 5.00 -30.59
N GLU A 351 19.27 5.97 -30.45
CA GLU A 351 17.89 5.71 -30.02
C GLU A 351 16.87 6.38 -30.97
N LEU A 352 15.93 5.61 -31.51
CA LEU A 352 14.83 6.10 -32.34
C LEU A 352 13.50 5.57 -31.80
N ALA A 353 12.49 6.40 -31.64
CA ALA A 353 11.15 6.03 -31.22
C ALA A 353 10.11 6.68 -32.13
N LEU A 354 9.32 5.88 -32.83
CA LEU A 354 8.27 6.31 -33.75
C LEU A 354 6.90 5.87 -33.22
N ARG A 355 5.99 6.82 -33.06
CA ARG A 355 4.59 6.59 -32.68
C ARG A 355 3.67 7.01 -33.82
N ILE A 356 2.55 6.30 -34.02
CA ILE A 356 1.57 6.66 -35.06
C ILE A 356 0.19 6.78 -34.44
N SER A 357 -0.24 8.01 -34.21
CA SER A 357 -1.55 8.31 -33.65
C SER A 357 -2.61 8.30 -34.75
N TYR A 358 -3.59 7.42 -34.60
CA TYR A 358 -4.87 7.53 -35.27
C TYR A 358 -5.78 8.29 -34.30
N GLY A 359 -6.63 9.20 -34.76
CA GLY A 359 -7.54 9.95 -33.89
C GLY A 359 -8.36 9.03 -32.95
N PRO A 360 -9.17 9.57 -32.03
CA PRO A 360 -9.76 8.82 -30.90
C PRO A 360 -10.61 7.57 -31.24
N PHE A 361 -10.84 7.29 -32.53
CA PHE A 361 -11.59 6.13 -33.06
C PHE A 361 -10.96 5.49 -34.31
N GLY A 362 -9.72 5.85 -34.69
CA GLY A 362 -9.12 5.39 -35.95
C GLY A 362 -8.36 4.07 -35.82
N GLU A 363 -8.63 3.14 -36.73
CA GLU A 363 -7.74 1.99 -36.99
C GLU A 363 -6.58 2.40 -37.92
N ALA A 364 -5.48 1.65 -37.86
CA ALA A 364 -4.36 1.86 -38.77
C ALA A 364 -4.78 1.60 -40.22
N THR A 365 -4.55 2.57 -41.12
CA THR A 365 -4.80 2.39 -42.54
C THR A 365 -3.65 1.64 -43.22
N VAL A 366 -3.96 0.92 -44.31
CA VAL A 366 -2.95 0.29 -45.17
C VAL A 366 -1.93 1.32 -45.67
N GLN A 367 -2.38 2.55 -45.91
CA GLN A 367 -1.57 3.67 -46.37
C GLN A 367 -0.56 4.16 -45.33
N SER A 368 -1.00 4.46 -44.10
CA SER A 368 -0.10 4.81 -42.98
C SER A 368 0.99 3.75 -42.76
N THR A 369 0.61 2.48 -42.91
CA THR A 369 1.51 1.35 -42.74
C THR A 369 2.57 1.30 -43.84
N GLN A 370 2.17 1.51 -45.11
CA GLN A 370 3.11 1.61 -46.24
C GLN A 370 4.05 2.81 -46.10
N SER A 371 3.53 3.98 -45.70
CA SER A 371 4.34 5.19 -45.47
C SER A 371 5.39 4.99 -44.36
N LEU A 372 5.07 4.29 -43.27
CA LEU A 372 6.05 3.96 -42.23
C LEU A 372 7.18 3.08 -42.77
N ILE A 373 6.84 2.04 -43.54
CA ILE A 373 7.84 1.15 -44.14
C ILE A 373 8.79 1.95 -45.03
N GLN A 374 8.23 2.79 -45.90
CA GLN A 374 9.02 3.61 -46.79
C GLN A 374 9.90 4.62 -46.01
N LEU A 375 9.38 5.25 -44.95
CA LEU A 375 10.16 6.14 -44.08
C LEU A 375 11.37 5.41 -43.49
N LEU A 376 11.16 4.22 -42.92
CA LEU A 376 12.23 3.44 -42.30
C LEU A 376 13.27 2.95 -43.33
N GLN A 377 12.85 2.61 -44.55
CA GLN A 377 13.75 2.26 -45.65
C GLN A 377 14.62 3.44 -46.13
N LEU A 378 14.20 4.68 -45.87
CA LEU A 378 14.98 5.88 -46.20
C LEU A 378 16.07 6.18 -45.16
N LEU A 379 16.03 5.59 -43.96
CA LEU A 379 16.96 5.93 -42.87
C LEU A 379 18.20 5.02 -42.87
N LEU A 380 19.40 5.61 -42.91
CA LEU A 380 20.67 4.93 -42.68
C LEU A 380 21.13 5.19 -41.24
N LEU A 381 20.99 4.18 -40.37
CA LEU A 381 21.16 4.27 -38.91
C LEU A 381 22.28 3.36 -38.38
N PRO A 382 23.55 3.58 -38.74
CA PRO A 382 24.64 2.64 -38.43
C PRO A 382 25.00 2.55 -36.94
N ALA A 383 24.63 3.55 -36.14
CA ALA A 383 24.86 3.61 -34.70
C ALA A 383 23.63 3.18 -33.87
N LEU A 384 22.54 2.74 -34.50
CA LEU A 384 21.28 2.45 -33.82
C LEU A 384 21.46 1.32 -32.81
N ARG A 385 21.11 1.61 -31.57
CA ARG A 385 21.15 0.68 -30.44
C ARG A 385 19.76 0.45 -29.86
N SER A 386 18.81 1.36 -30.07
CA SER A 386 17.44 1.29 -29.59
C SER A 386 16.49 1.78 -30.66
N LEU A 387 15.50 0.96 -31.02
CA LEU A 387 14.42 1.37 -31.93
C LEU A 387 13.07 1.00 -31.33
N LYS A 388 12.22 1.99 -31.11
CA LYS A 388 10.86 1.90 -30.59
C LYS A 388 9.87 2.21 -31.69
N ILE A 389 8.88 1.35 -31.90
CA ILE A 389 7.77 1.58 -32.85
C ILE A 389 6.50 1.21 -32.10
N GLY A 390 5.52 2.11 -31.94
CA GLY A 390 4.23 1.77 -31.31
C GLY A 390 3.44 2.91 -30.65
N ASN A 391 2.24 2.59 -30.13
CA ASN A 391 1.26 3.58 -29.60
C ASN A 391 1.21 3.74 -28.09
N THR A 392 2.01 2.99 -27.33
CA THR A 392 1.99 3.00 -25.86
C THR A 392 3.42 3.17 -25.34
N LEU A 393 3.72 4.33 -24.75
CA LEU A 393 4.94 4.53 -23.96
C LEU A 393 4.68 4.05 -22.53
N LEU A 394 5.46 3.08 -22.05
CA LEU A 394 5.70 2.94 -20.63
C LEU A 394 6.99 3.68 -20.30
N LEU A 395 6.84 4.79 -19.57
CA LEU A 395 7.90 5.33 -18.74
C LEU A 395 8.26 4.25 -17.71
N ASP A 396 9.44 3.65 -17.86
CA ASP A 396 10.32 3.39 -16.73
C ASP A 396 11.73 3.06 -17.22
N GLY A 397 12.64 3.98 -16.87
CA GLY A 397 14.08 3.88 -17.12
C GLY A 397 14.72 2.78 -16.29
N SER A 398 14.65 1.54 -16.78
CA SER A 398 15.53 0.46 -16.33
C SER A 398 16.54 0.16 -17.43
N GLY A 399 17.76 0.67 -17.24
CA GLY A 399 18.86 0.49 -18.17
C GLY A 399 19.33 -0.97 -18.25
N LEU A 400 19.58 -1.44 -19.47
CA LEU A 400 20.90 -1.86 -19.96
C LEU A 400 20.78 -2.43 -21.40
N VAL A 401 21.80 -2.14 -22.21
CA VAL A 401 22.23 -2.81 -23.47
C VAL A 401 21.57 -2.31 -24.79
N PRO A 402 22.30 -2.31 -25.94
CA PRO A 402 21.72 -2.11 -27.27
C PRO A 402 20.63 -3.16 -27.57
N GLY A 403 19.38 -2.72 -27.67
CA GLY A 403 18.20 -3.54 -27.94
C GLY A 403 17.15 -2.84 -28.79
N LEU A 404 16.64 -3.52 -29.81
CA LEU A 404 15.44 -3.15 -30.55
C LEU A 404 14.21 -3.33 -29.63
N HIS A 405 13.36 -2.32 -29.48
CA HIS A 405 12.14 -2.35 -28.66
C HIS A 405 10.90 -2.19 -29.55
N VAL A 406 10.37 -3.24 -30.16
CA VAL A 406 9.18 -3.13 -31.02
C VAL A 406 7.88 -3.21 -30.21
N ALA A 407 7.10 -2.13 -30.10
CA ALA A 407 5.77 -2.14 -29.49
C ALA A 407 4.68 -2.30 -30.57
N LEU A 408 4.29 -3.54 -30.87
CA LEU A 408 3.44 -3.86 -32.02
C LEU A 408 1.95 -3.80 -31.66
N VAL A 409 1.19 -2.95 -32.36
CA VAL A 409 -0.28 -2.99 -32.41
C VAL A 409 -0.68 -3.65 -33.74
N THR A 410 -1.38 -4.78 -33.70
CA THR A 410 -1.95 -5.41 -34.91
C THR A 410 -2.89 -4.42 -35.61
N PRO A 411 -2.76 -4.14 -36.92
CA PRO A 411 -2.14 -4.95 -37.98
C PRO A 411 -0.70 -4.58 -38.42
N PHE A 412 0.06 -3.78 -37.66
CA PHE A 412 1.44 -3.38 -38.03
C PHE A 412 2.43 -4.55 -38.16
N THR A 413 2.12 -5.70 -37.57
CA THR A 413 2.96 -6.89 -37.49
C THR A 413 3.40 -7.42 -38.85
N ASP A 414 2.47 -7.55 -39.81
CA ASP A 414 2.76 -8.20 -41.09
C ASP A 414 3.55 -7.28 -42.04
N ALA A 415 3.42 -5.97 -41.86
CA ALA A 415 3.97 -4.98 -42.76
C ALA A 415 5.40 -4.54 -42.38
N VAL A 416 5.66 -4.30 -41.08
CA VAL A 416 7.00 -3.92 -40.57
C VAL A 416 8.01 -5.06 -40.76
N VAL A 417 7.55 -6.31 -40.60
CA VAL A 417 8.38 -7.52 -40.73
C VAL A 417 8.67 -7.84 -42.19
N ARG A 418 7.69 -7.75 -43.10
CA ARG A 418 7.89 -7.96 -44.55
C ARG A 418 8.64 -6.82 -45.25
N GLY A 419 8.68 -5.63 -44.65
CA GLY A 419 9.21 -4.40 -45.25
C GLY A 419 10.74 -4.26 -45.37
N ASN A 420 11.52 -5.34 -45.27
CA ASN A 420 13.00 -5.35 -45.25
C ASN A 420 13.71 -4.61 -44.10
N ILE A 421 13.02 -3.86 -43.24
CA ILE A 421 13.66 -3.04 -42.19
C ILE A 421 14.36 -3.91 -41.14
N ILE A 422 13.75 -5.03 -40.74
CA ILE A 422 14.41 -5.98 -39.84
C ILE A 422 15.64 -6.63 -40.51
N ARG A 423 15.64 -6.75 -41.85
CA ARG A 423 16.79 -7.25 -42.62
C ARG A 423 17.95 -6.26 -42.63
N GLU A 424 17.67 -4.95 -42.63
CA GLU A 424 18.65 -3.86 -42.62
C GLU A 424 19.20 -3.52 -41.22
N LEU A 425 18.71 -4.17 -40.16
CA LEU A 425 19.18 -3.99 -38.76
C LEU A 425 20.04 -5.17 -38.24
N PRO A 426 21.06 -5.70 -38.95
CA PRO A 426 21.70 -7.00 -38.66
C PRO A 426 22.55 -7.09 -37.38
N LYS A 427 22.43 -6.16 -36.42
CA LYS A 427 23.21 -6.13 -35.16
C LYS A 427 22.35 -6.10 -33.89
N ILE A 428 21.10 -6.57 -33.98
CA ILE A 428 20.16 -6.56 -32.85
C ILE A 428 20.52 -7.69 -31.88
N THR A 429 21.01 -7.32 -30.69
CA THR A 429 21.31 -8.25 -29.61
C THR A 429 20.19 -8.41 -28.58
N SER A 430 19.27 -7.45 -28.48
CA SER A 430 18.09 -7.53 -27.61
C SER A 430 16.83 -7.12 -28.37
N LEU A 431 15.72 -7.83 -28.19
CA LEU A 431 14.42 -7.54 -28.81
C LEU A 431 13.35 -7.46 -27.72
N HIS A 432 12.63 -6.35 -27.61
CA HIS A 432 11.49 -6.22 -26.70
C HIS A 432 10.21 -6.09 -27.52
N ILE A 433 9.16 -6.85 -27.20
CA ILE A 433 7.89 -6.92 -27.93
C ILE A 433 6.74 -6.58 -26.99
N ASP A 434 6.02 -5.48 -27.21
CA ASP A 434 4.82 -5.14 -26.42
C ASP A 434 3.54 -5.37 -27.26
N LEU A 435 2.65 -6.26 -26.82
CA LEU A 435 1.37 -6.69 -27.45
C LEU A 435 0.16 -6.38 -26.55
N ILE A 436 0.08 -5.16 -26.01
CA ILE A 436 -0.99 -4.75 -25.08
C ILE A 436 -2.04 -3.92 -25.83
N PRO A 437 -3.34 -4.26 -25.76
CA PRO A 437 -4.39 -3.44 -26.38
C PRO A 437 -4.59 -2.11 -25.64
N LEU A 438 -4.83 -1.03 -26.39
CA LEU A 438 -5.01 0.34 -25.88
C LEU A 438 -6.37 0.59 -25.19
N SER A 439 -7.33 -0.32 -25.31
CA SER A 439 -8.64 -0.29 -24.61
C SER A 439 -9.29 -1.67 -24.67
N PRO A 440 -10.14 -2.07 -23.70
CA PRO A 440 -10.93 -3.29 -23.81
C PRO A 440 -11.90 -3.12 -25.00
N PRO A 441 -11.84 -3.97 -26.03
CA PRO A 441 -12.75 -3.87 -27.14
C PRO A 441 -14.18 -4.22 -26.68
N ALA A 442 -15.19 -3.53 -27.22
CA ALA A 442 -16.60 -3.77 -26.93
C ALA A 442 -17.10 -5.15 -27.39
N THR A 443 -16.29 -5.86 -28.18
CA THR A 443 -16.48 -7.22 -28.68
C THR A 443 -15.17 -7.99 -28.57
N PRO A 444 -15.18 -9.31 -28.31
CA PRO A 444 -13.97 -10.11 -28.30
C PRO A 444 -13.29 -10.01 -29.68
N PRO A 445 -11.99 -9.65 -29.75
CA PRO A 445 -11.30 -9.59 -31.04
C PRO A 445 -11.20 -11.01 -31.61
N ALA A 446 -11.29 -11.12 -32.94
CA ALA A 446 -10.87 -12.33 -33.63
C ALA A 446 -9.42 -12.68 -33.21
N PRO A 447 -9.03 -13.97 -33.18
CA PRO A 447 -7.66 -14.36 -32.86
C PRO A 447 -6.68 -13.55 -33.74
N THR A 448 -5.81 -12.78 -33.10
CA THR A 448 -4.86 -11.87 -33.75
C THR A 448 -3.53 -12.58 -34.01
N PRO A 449 -2.78 -12.18 -35.06
CA PRO A 449 -1.74 -12.96 -35.75
C PRO A 449 -0.37 -12.96 -35.04
N ALA A 450 -0.31 -13.23 -33.73
CA ALA A 450 0.96 -13.39 -33.03
C ALA A 450 1.73 -14.66 -33.45
N SER A 451 1.06 -15.67 -34.01
CA SER A 451 1.67 -16.89 -34.54
C SER A 451 2.49 -16.68 -35.81
N ASP A 452 2.15 -15.69 -36.64
CA ASP A 452 2.90 -15.39 -37.87
C ASP A 452 4.24 -14.71 -37.56
N LEU A 453 4.32 -13.88 -36.51
CA LEU A 453 5.53 -13.11 -36.19
C LEU A 453 6.74 -13.99 -35.86
N PHE A 454 6.59 -14.95 -34.94
CA PHE A 454 7.70 -15.81 -34.50
C PHE A 454 8.12 -16.80 -35.59
N THR A 455 7.16 -17.31 -36.35
CA THR A 455 7.40 -18.19 -37.51
C THR A 455 8.17 -17.44 -38.59
N MET A 456 7.77 -16.21 -38.92
CA MET A 456 8.49 -15.36 -39.89
C MET A 456 9.88 -14.93 -39.42
N LEU A 457 10.04 -14.57 -38.13
CA LEU A 457 11.36 -14.27 -37.56
C LEU A 457 12.33 -15.45 -37.70
N GLU A 458 11.81 -16.69 -37.70
CA GLU A 458 12.59 -17.91 -37.88
C GLU A 458 12.84 -18.26 -39.35
N ASP A 459 11.79 -18.31 -40.17
CA ASP A 459 11.84 -18.71 -41.58
C ASP A 459 12.71 -17.75 -42.41
N GLU A 460 12.72 -16.46 -42.07
CA GLU A 460 13.53 -15.45 -42.77
C GLU A 460 14.88 -15.15 -42.10
N ASN A 461 15.23 -15.84 -41.00
CA ASN A 461 16.46 -15.65 -40.21
C ASN A 461 16.73 -14.19 -39.80
N LEU A 462 15.68 -13.48 -39.39
CA LEU A 462 15.74 -12.09 -38.96
C LEU A 462 16.41 -11.97 -37.58
N CYS A 463 17.16 -10.89 -37.32
CA CYS A 463 17.93 -10.72 -36.06
C CYS A 463 18.87 -11.90 -35.73
N PRO A 464 19.88 -12.21 -36.56
CA PRO A 464 20.73 -13.40 -36.37
C PRO A 464 21.58 -13.36 -35.08
N GLU A 465 21.86 -12.17 -34.53
CA GLU A 465 22.66 -11.97 -33.31
C GLU A 465 21.82 -11.82 -32.02
N LEU A 466 20.53 -12.18 -32.08
CA LEU A 466 19.59 -11.97 -30.98
C LEU A 466 19.93 -12.78 -29.73
N ARG A 467 20.42 -12.13 -28.67
CA ARG A 467 20.81 -12.69 -27.37
C ARG A 467 19.71 -12.59 -26.31
N PHE A 468 18.90 -11.55 -26.34
CA PHE A 468 17.88 -11.26 -25.32
C PHE A 468 16.52 -11.02 -25.98
N LEU A 469 15.47 -11.68 -25.51
CA LEU A 469 14.09 -11.45 -25.96
C LEU A 469 13.20 -11.10 -24.76
N SER A 470 12.45 -10.01 -24.83
CA SER A 470 11.46 -9.62 -23.84
C SER A 470 10.10 -9.49 -24.51
N ILE A 471 9.05 -10.07 -23.94
CA ILE A 471 7.69 -9.99 -24.47
C ILE A 471 6.79 -9.45 -23.37
N LYS A 472 5.94 -8.47 -23.66
CA LYS A 472 4.89 -7.98 -22.77
C LYS A 472 3.54 -8.05 -23.48
N ALA A 473 2.64 -8.94 -23.08
CA ALA A 473 1.39 -9.15 -23.79
C ALA A 473 0.24 -9.48 -22.85
N ASP A 474 -1.00 -9.35 -23.33
CA ASP A 474 -2.09 -10.09 -22.72
C ASP A 474 -1.93 -11.59 -23.05
N THR A 475 -2.33 -12.47 -22.12
CA THR A 475 -2.32 -13.93 -22.31
C THR A 475 -3.15 -14.41 -23.50
N SER A 476 -4.12 -13.60 -23.96
CA SER A 476 -4.89 -13.88 -25.18
C SER A 476 -4.11 -13.67 -26.48
N ASN A 477 -2.98 -12.96 -26.44
CA ASN A 477 -2.24 -12.48 -27.61
C ASN A 477 -0.92 -13.24 -27.85
N ILE A 478 -0.64 -14.30 -27.09
CA ILE A 478 0.53 -15.16 -27.29
C ILE A 478 0.04 -16.55 -27.69
N GLU A 479 0.33 -17.00 -28.91
CA GLU A 479 0.09 -18.39 -29.33
C GLU A 479 1.35 -19.26 -29.07
N PRO A 480 1.26 -20.31 -28.21
CA PRO A 480 2.41 -21.16 -27.89
C PRO A 480 3.01 -21.90 -29.10
N SER A 481 2.20 -22.18 -30.11
CA SER A 481 2.58 -22.88 -31.35
C SER A 481 3.66 -22.16 -32.16
N GLY A 482 3.77 -20.84 -32.06
CA GLY A 482 4.82 -20.05 -32.74
C GLY A 482 6.02 -19.71 -31.86
N LEU A 483 5.77 -19.34 -30.59
CA LEU A 483 6.83 -18.87 -29.68
C LEU A 483 7.79 -19.98 -29.26
N VAL A 484 7.29 -21.17 -28.89
CA VAL A 484 8.13 -22.25 -28.37
C VAL A 484 9.10 -22.78 -29.44
N PRO A 485 8.67 -23.11 -30.67
CA PRO A 485 9.60 -23.55 -31.73
C PRO A 485 10.67 -22.51 -32.08
N PHE A 486 10.31 -21.22 -32.11
CA PHE A 486 11.26 -20.13 -32.33
C PHE A 486 12.36 -20.10 -31.26
N VAL A 487 11.96 -20.12 -29.97
CA VAL A 487 12.92 -20.11 -28.86
C VAL A 487 13.81 -21.35 -28.89
N GLU A 488 13.25 -22.53 -29.16
CA GLU A 488 14.02 -23.79 -29.26
C GLU A 488 15.04 -23.77 -30.40
N SER A 489 14.66 -23.28 -31.59
CA SER A 489 15.59 -23.14 -32.72
C SER A 489 16.73 -22.17 -32.41
N ARG A 490 16.42 -21.00 -31.84
CA ARG A 490 17.44 -19.99 -31.49
C ARG A 490 18.35 -20.40 -30.33
N LEU A 491 17.84 -21.20 -29.41
CA LEU A 491 18.64 -21.83 -28.36
C LEU A 491 19.59 -22.88 -28.95
N ALA A 492 19.11 -23.72 -29.87
CA ALA A 492 19.93 -24.73 -30.55
C ALA A 492 21.06 -24.11 -31.39
N ARG A 493 20.82 -22.94 -32.00
CA ARG A 493 21.83 -22.13 -32.72
C ARG A 493 22.78 -21.38 -31.77
N GLY A 494 22.51 -21.38 -30.46
CA GLY A 494 23.29 -20.65 -29.46
C GLY A 494 23.20 -19.13 -29.63
N THR A 495 22.17 -18.62 -30.30
CA THR A 495 21.99 -17.19 -30.53
C THR A 495 21.26 -16.54 -29.36
N LEU A 496 20.26 -17.21 -28.77
CA LEU A 496 19.45 -16.67 -27.66
C LEU A 496 19.96 -17.14 -26.29
N ALA A 497 20.16 -16.19 -25.36
CA ALA A 497 20.70 -16.42 -24.02
C ALA A 497 19.67 -16.17 -22.90
N SER A 498 18.71 -15.26 -23.09
CA SER A 498 17.67 -14.97 -22.09
C SER A 498 16.34 -14.59 -22.72
N LEU A 499 15.27 -15.00 -22.04
CA LEU A 499 13.88 -14.72 -22.40
C LEU A 499 13.14 -14.13 -21.18
N ARG A 500 12.50 -12.97 -21.36
CA ARG A 500 11.63 -12.36 -20.35
C ARG A 500 10.20 -12.27 -20.87
N VAL A 501 9.21 -12.67 -20.08
CA VAL A 501 7.79 -12.58 -20.47
C VAL A 501 6.98 -11.89 -19.36
N TRP A 502 6.30 -10.80 -19.72
CA TRP A 502 5.43 -10.03 -18.84
C TRP A 502 3.98 -10.17 -19.30
N THR A 503 3.07 -10.61 -18.43
CA THR A 503 1.66 -10.83 -18.81
C THR A 503 0.68 -10.03 -17.95
N THR A 504 -0.36 -9.44 -18.56
CA THR A 504 -1.28 -8.49 -17.88
C THR A 504 -2.52 -9.12 -17.26
N ALA A 505 -2.78 -10.43 -17.43
CA ALA A 505 -3.93 -11.09 -16.81
C ALA A 505 -3.68 -12.59 -16.58
N SER A 506 -4.21 -13.13 -15.48
CA SER A 506 -4.26 -14.57 -15.20
C SER A 506 -5.63 -15.14 -15.60
N VAL A 507 -5.93 -15.16 -16.91
CA VAL A 507 -7.19 -15.73 -17.40
C VAL A 507 -6.95 -16.68 -18.59
N GLY A 508 -6.84 -17.98 -18.28
CA GLY A 508 -7.74 -18.95 -18.88
C GLY A 508 -7.34 -19.76 -20.12
N LYS A 509 -6.16 -19.61 -20.73
CA LYS A 509 -5.73 -20.52 -21.83
C LYS A 509 -4.24 -20.87 -21.94
N PHE A 510 -3.37 -20.29 -21.12
CA PHE A 510 -1.93 -20.38 -21.30
C PHE A 510 -1.25 -20.79 -19.98
N ASP A 511 -0.69 -22.00 -19.91
CA ASP A 511 0.22 -22.40 -18.83
C ASP A 511 1.67 -22.06 -19.23
N VAL A 512 1.94 -20.74 -19.27
CA VAL A 512 3.24 -20.15 -19.62
C VAL A 512 4.37 -20.83 -18.84
N ASP A 513 4.06 -21.21 -17.60
CA ASP A 513 5.01 -21.72 -16.62
C ASP A 513 5.48 -23.14 -16.96
N GLU A 514 4.64 -24.00 -17.55
CA GLU A 514 5.03 -25.38 -17.86
C GLU A 514 5.79 -25.51 -19.18
N ASP A 515 5.36 -24.82 -20.24
CA ASP A 515 6.00 -24.91 -21.55
C ASP A 515 7.30 -24.10 -21.65
N LEU A 516 7.40 -22.92 -21.01
CA LEU A 516 8.67 -22.19 -20.96
C LEU A 516 9.65 -22.79 -19.93
N ARG A 517 9.18 -23.52 -18.89
CA ARG A 517 10.07 -24.29 -17.99
C ARG A 517 10.84 -25.37 -18.72
N LYS A 518 10.20 -26.11 -19.62
CA LYS A 518 10.86 -27.13 -20.45
C LYS A 518 11.99 -26.56 -21.30
N VAL A 519 11.84 -25.30 -21.73
CA VAL A 519 12.87 -24.58 -22.49
C VAL A 519 13.96 -24.01 -21.56
N ALA A 520 13.60 -23.56 -20.35
CA ALA A 520 14.57 -23.10 -19.34
C ALA A 520 15.54 -24.22 -18.89
N GLU A 521 15.06 -25.46 -18.78
CA GLU A 521 15.88 -26.64 -18.45
C GLU A 521 16.99 -26.92 -19.49
N LYS A 522 16.84 -26.40 -20.72
CA LYS A 522 17.84 -26.50 -21.80
C LYS A 522 18.92 -25.40 -21.76
N GLY A 523 19.00 -24.62 -20.68
CA GLY A 523 20.07 -23.64 -20.44
C GLY A 523 19.74 -22.19 -20.77
N LEU A 524 18.46 -21.85 -20.94
CA LEU A 524 17.96 -20.50 -21.19
C LEU A 524 17.57 -19.80 -19.87
N GLU A 525 18.01 -18.56 -19.64
CA GLU A 525 17.57 -17.77 -18.47
C GLU A 525 16.17 -17.18 -18.74
N VAL A 526 15.15 -17.72 -18.05
CA VAL A 526 13.75 -17.31 -18.21
C VAL A 526 13.25 -16.52 -16.98
N ASP A 527 12.68 -15.33 -17.22
CA ASP A 527 12.13 -14.44 -16.20
C ASP A 527 10.65 -14.09 -16.53
N ILE A 528 9.71 -14.49 -15.66
CA ILE A 528 8.27 -14.32 -15.86
C ILE A 528 7.73 -13.34 -14.81
N GLY A 529 7.14 -12.23 -15.26
CA GLY A 529 6.68 -11.15 -14.39
C GLY A 529 5.21 -10.77 -14.58
N TYR A 530 4.46 -10.61 -13.49
CA TYR A 530 3.12 -10.02 -13.50
C TYR A 530 3.20 -8.56 -13.03
N PRO A 531 2.57 -7.59 -13.72
CA PRO A 531 2.57 -6.20 -13.28
C PRO A 531 1.86 -6.10 -11.93
N LYS A 532 2.58 -5.67 -10.90
CA LYS A 532 1.97 -5.20 -9.66
C LYS A 532 1.36 -3.83 -9.94
N PRO A 533 0.09 -3.58 -9.57
CA PRO A 533 -0.47 -2.24 -9.70
C PRO A 533 0.36 -1.25 -8.87
N PRO A 534 0.63 -0.03 -9.37
CA PRO A 534 1.27 1.00 -8.58
C PRO A 534 0.39 1.27 -7.35
N VAL A 535 0.92 0.98 -6.17
CA VAL A 535 0.26 1.33 -4.91
C VAL A 535 0.40 2.84 -4.76
N ALA A 536 -0.68 3.58 -5.02
CA ALA A 536 -0.75 4.99 -4.70
C ALA A 536 -0.52 5.18 -3.19
N ALA A 537 0.64 5.70 -2.81
CA ALA A 537 0.90 6.15 -1.45
C ALA A 537 0.02 7.38 -1.17
N LYS A 538 -1.20 7.16 -0.67
CA LYS A 538 -2.04 8.24 -0.16
C LYS A 538 -1.50 8.66 1.19
N TRP A 539 -0.80 9.79 1.25
CA TRP A 539 -0.56 10.51 2.49
C TRP A 539 -1.22 11.89 2.47
N LYS A 540 -1.89 12.22 3.57
CA LYS A 540 -2.60 13.49 3.81
C LYS A 540 -1.71 14.39 4.65
N TYR A 541 -1.28 15.52 4.11
CA TYR A 541 -0.70 16.62 4.88
C TYR A 541 -1.78 17.32 5.72
N ASN A 542 -1.49 17.59 6.99
CA ASN A 542 -2.33 18.41 7.88
C ASN A 542 -1.53 19.65 8.34
N PRO A 543 -1.81 20.84 7.79
CA PRO A 543 -1.06 22.06 8.08
C PRO A 543 -1.12 22.51 9.55
N ARG A 544 -2.11 22.03 10.33
CA ARG A 544 -2.30 22.45 11.74
C ARG A 544 -1.31 21.83 12.72
N LYS A 545 -0.49 20.84 12.30
CA LYS A 545 0.51 20.19 13.17
C LYS A 545 1.91 20.85 13.13
N GLY A 546 2.09 21.94 12.38
CA GLY A 546 3.37 22.66 12.27
C GLY A 546 3.73 23.57 13.46
N LEU A 547 2.85 23.73 14.47
CA LEU A 547 3.08 24.63 15.60
C LEU A 547 2.66 23.97 16.92
N ARG A 548 3.48 23.05 17.44
CA ARG A 548 3.71 22.78 18.88
C ARG A 548 4.76 21.66 19.05
N ARG A 549 5.64 21.84 20.05
CA ARG A 549 6.91 21.13 20.34
C ARG A 549 6.86 19.58 20.30
N ALA A 550 8.00 18.98 19.94
CA ALA A 550 8.34 17.55 20.10
C ALA A 550 8.46 17.13 21.59
N PRO A 551 8.34 15.82 21.92
CA PRO A 551 9.49 14.89 22.00
C PRO A 551 9.17 13.49 21.39
N ASP A 552 10.01 12.90 20.53
CA ASP A 552 11.19 12.03 20.74
C ASP A 552 10.89 10.56 20.37
N VAL A 553 11.64 10.07 19.37
CA VAL A 553 11.70 8.69 18.87
C VAL A 553 13.19 8.30 18.81
N PRO A 554 13.61 7.15 19.36
CA PRO A 554 14.92 6.58 19.07
C PRO A 554 14.90 5.69 17.82
N ARG A 555 15.96 5.85 17.04
CA ARG A 555 16.39 5.17 15.81
C ARG A 555 16.93 3.77 16.08
N ILE A 556 17.06 2.92 15.04
CA ILE A 556 18.37 2.38 14.58
C ILE A 556 18.37 2.16 13.05
N MET A 557 19.45 2.62 12.39
CA MET A 557 19.93 2.22 11.06
C MET A 557 20.93 1.05 11.24
N ALA A 558 20.75 -0.06 10.53
CA ALA A 558 21.43 -0.38 9.27
C ALA A 558 22.92 -0.67 9.41
N ALA A 559 23.33 -1.86 8.96
CA ALA A 559 24.69 -2.14 8.55
C ALA A 559 24.66 -2.70 7.12
N SER A 560 25.44 -2.05 6.25
CA SER A 560 25.65 -2.36 4.85
C SER A 560 26.80 -3.35 4.65
N ASN A 561 26.68 -4.09 3.55
CA ASN A 561 27.68 -4.95 2.92
C ASN A 561 28.90 -4.16 2.42
N GLN A 562 30.04 -4.84 2.28
CA GLN A 562 31.02 -4.53 1.24
C GLN A 562 31.60 -5.78 0.57
N ASN A 563 31.87 -5.61 -0.73
CA ASN A 563 32.13 -6.55 -1.82
C ASN A 563 33.35 -7.47 -1.71
N ARG A 564 33.26 -8.62 -2.39
CA ARG A 564 34.26 -9.17 -3.35
C ARG A 564 33.62 -10.31 -4.15
N GLN A 565 33.63 -10.24 -5.49
CA GLN A 565 33.24 -11.36 -6.38
C GLN A 565 34.36 -12.44 -6.40
N PRO A 566 34.12 -13.73 -6.73
CA PRO A 566 32.86 -14.46 -6.85
C PRO A 566 32.76 -15.59 -5.80
N ARG A 567 31.60 -15.76 -5.15
CA ARG A 567 31.15 -17.06 -4.63
C ARG A 567 29.66 -17.01 -4.33
N ARG A 568 28.95 -17.96 -4.93
CA ARG A 568 27.52 -18.25 -4.78
C ARG A 568 27.16 -18.40 -3.28
N VAL A 569 25.91 -18.03 -2.94
CA VAL A 569 25.16 -18.40 -1.71
C VAL A 569 25.52 -17.66 -0.40
N VAL A 570 25.25 -16.35 -0.24
CA VAL A 570 25.15 -15.75 1.12
C VAL A 570 24.11 -14.61 1.26
N GLY A 571 23.61 -14.00 0.18
CA GLY A 571 22.79 -12.77 0.23
C GLY A 571 21.42 -12.86 0.93
N ILE A 572 20.88 -14.07 1.13
CA ILE A 572 19.56 -14.27 1.75
C ILE A 572 19.66 -14.26 3.29
N GLY A 573 20.77 -14.75 3.86
CA GLY A 573 20.96 -14.85 5.31
C GLY A 573 21.12 -13.50 6.02
N MET A 574 21.81 -12.54 5.39
CA MET A 574 22.10 -11.25 6.02
C MET A 574 20.93 -10.27 5.96
N ARG A 575 20.08 -10.36 4.92
CA ARG A 575 18.82 -9.60 4.85
C ARG A 575 17.81 -10.07 5.89
N LEU A 576 17.80 -11.36 6.22
CA LEU A 576 16.97 -11.95 7.28
C LEU A 576 17.46 -11.55 8.68
N LEU A 577 18.78 -11.53 8.89
CA LEU A 577 19.38 -11.14 10.18
C LEU A 577 19.12 -9.66 10.53
N LEU A 578 19.26 -8.76 9.54
CA LEU A 578 19.06 -7.30 9.73
C LEU A 578 17.60 -6.90 9.98
N THR A 579 16.64 -7.64 9.41
CA THR A 579 15.21 -7.45 9.70
C THR A 579 14.88 -7.95 11.12
N VAL A 580 15.45 -9.08 11.54
CA VAL A 580 15.26 -9.63 12.90
C VAL A 580 15.82 -8.70 13.99
N THR A 581 17.00 -8.09 13.80
CA THR A 581 17.57 -7.11 14.76
C THR A 581 16.79 -5.80 14.84
N SER A 582 16.23 -5.32 13.73
CA SER A 582 15.41 -4.10 13.71
C SER A 582 14.08 -4.29 14.45
N ILE A 583 13.51 -5.51 14.37
CA ILE A 583 12.32 -5.90 15.14
C ILE A 583 12.66 -5.99 16.64
N LEU A 584 13.80 -6.59 17.00
CA LEU A 584 14.25 -6.71 18.40
C LEU A 584 14.52 -5.35 19.08
N LEU A 585 15.02 -4.35 18.34
CA LEU A 585 15.27 -3.00 18.87
C LEU A 585 13.99 -2.16 19.03
N ALA A 586 13.03 -2.29 18.11
CA ALA A 586 11.70 -1.70 18.27
C ALA A 586 10.94 -2.32 19.45
N VAL A 587 11.13 -3.63 19.69
CA VAL A 587 10.65 -4.34 20.89
C VAL A 587 11.30 -3.78 22.15
N ALA A 588 12.62 -3.59 22.17
CA ALA A 588 13.33 -3.07 23.35
C ALA A 588 12.93 -1.64 23.74
N SER A 589 12.73 -0.72 22.79
CA SER A 589 12.30 0.65 23.09
C SER A 589 10.84 0.75 23.55
N PHE A 590 9.94 -0.08 23.02
CA PHE A 590 8.56 -0.16 23.49
C PHE A 590 8.44 -0.91 24.83
N LEU A 591 9.36 -1.83 25.12
CA LEU A 591 9.48 -2.46 26.44
C LEU A 591 9.83 -1.48 27.56
N VAL A 592 10.77 -0.57 27.30
CA VAL A 592 11.14 0.48 28.25
C VAL A 592 9.95 1.43 28.48
N TYR A 593 9.20 1.76 27.43
CA TYR A 593 7.97 2.57 27.52
C TYR A 593 6.79 1.86 28.23
N ARG A 594 6.60 0.55 28.02
CA ARG A 594 5.52 -0.22 28.67
C ARG A 594 5.85 -0.53 30.13
N SER A 595 7.12 -0.69 30.47
CA SER A 595 7.57 -0.91 31.86
C SER A 595 7.36 0.30 32.78
N SER A 596 7.07 1.48 32.22
CA SER A 596 6.68 2.68 32.96
C SER A 596 5.16 2.95 33.00
N VAL A 597 4.31 2.10 32.38
CA VAL A 597 2.84 2.36 32.30
C VAL A 597 1.92 1.16 32.62
N SER A 598 2.38 -0.09 32.71
CA SER A 598 1.45 -1.25 32.64
C SER A 598 0.94 -1.90 33.93
N MET A 599 1.43 -1.60 35.14
CA MET A 599 0.91 -2.27 36.36
C MET A 599 -0.42 -1.71 36.91
N PRO A 600 -0.68 -0.39 36.94
CA PRO A 600 -1.93 0.13 37.50
C PRO A 600 -3.18 -0.30 36.72
N ALA A 601 -3.08 -0.41 35.38
CA ALA A 601 -4.22 -0.66 34.51
C ALA A 601 -4.75 -2.11 34.56
N LEU A 602 -3.88 -3.12 34.62
CA LEU A 602 -4.33 -4.52 34.73
C LEU A 602 -4.93 -4.82 36.11
N VAL A 603 -4.33 -4.27 37.16
CA VAL A 603 -4.85 -4.38 38.53
C VAL A 603 -6.24 -3.73 38.61
N ALA A 604 -6.41 -2.54 38.03
CA ALA A 604 -7.71 -1.88 37.95
C ALA A 604 -8.74 -2.72 37.18
N ALA A 605 -8.36 -3.29 36.02
CA ALA A 605 -9.26 -4.15 35.25
C ALA A 605 -9.67 -5.41 36.04
N ARG A 606 -8.74 -6.06 36.75
CA ARG A 606 -9.01 -7.22 37.61
C ARG A 606 -9.93 -6.87 38.78
N ALA A 607 -9.65 -5.77 39.47
CA ALA A 607 -10.48 -5.29 40.57
C ALA A 607 -11.89 -4.95 40.09
N PHE A 608 -12.00 -4.32 38.92
CA PHE A 608 -13.29 -4.05 38.28
C PHE A 608 -14.02 -5.35 37.95
N ASN A 609 -13.35 -6.31 37.31
CA ASN A 609 -13.93 -7.61 36.97
C ASN A 609 -14.47 -8.32 38.21
N ALA A 610 -13.67 -8.43 39.27
CA ALA A 610 -14.07 -9.04 40.53
C ALA A 610 -15.30 -8.37 41.15
N ALA A 611 -15.41 -7.04 41.03
CA ALA A 611 -16.54 -6.28 41.56
C ALA A 611 -17.81 -6.32 40.67
N HIS A 612 -17.69 -6.66 39.39
CA HIS A 612 -18.78 -6.55 38.41
C HIS A 612 -19.20 -7.87 37.76
N VAL A 613 -18.56 -8.99 38.11
CA VAL A 613 -19.15 -10.31 37.79
C VAL A 613 -20.45 -10.51 38.58
N PRO A 614 -21.48 -11.14 38.00
CA PRO A 614 -22.75 -11.30 38.69
C PRO A 614 -22.64 -12.24 39.89
N THR A 615 -23.07 -11.75 41.06
CA THR A 615 -23.19 -12.54 42.29
C THR A 615 -24.64 -12.88 42.63
N SER A 616 -25.60 -12.10 42.13
CA SER A 616 -27.04 -12.24 42.40
C SER A 616 -27.72 -13.40 41.65
N TYR A 617 -27.06 -13.98 40.65
CA TYR A 617 -27.53 -15.14 39.92
C TYR A 617 -26.35 -16.00 39.45
N THR A 618 -26.59 -17.24 39.03
CA THR A 618 -25.57 -18.11 38.42
C THR A 618 -25.53 -17.83 36.92
N PRO A 619 -24.47 -17.18 36.39
CA PRO A 619 -24.45 -16.79 34.98
C PRO A 619 -24.12 -17.97 34.07
N VAL A 620 -24.69 -17.95 32.87
CA VAL A 620 -24.28 -18.84 31.76
C VAL A 620 -23.46 -18.04 30.76
N ALA A 621 -22.21 -18.46 30.55
CA ALA A 621 -21.26 -17.81 29.66
C ALA A 621 -20.76 -18.77 28.58
N ILE A 622 -20.86 -18.34 27.33
CA ILE A 622 -20.44 -19.10 26.14
C ILE A 622 -19.21 -18.42 25.53
N PHE A 623 -18.12 -19.18 25.41
CA PHE A 623 -16.87 -18.72 24.81
C PHE A 623 -16.62 -19.45 23.51
N VAL A 624 -17.03 -18.82 22.41
CA VAL A 624 -16.78 -19.31 21.05
C VAL A 624 -15.35 -18.98 20.64
N GLY A 625 -14.56 -20.01 20.37
CA GLY A 625 -13.10 -19.91 20.30
C GLY A 625 -12.42 -20.05 21.67
N GLY A 626 -13.10 -20.63 22.67
CA GLY A 626 -12.60 -20.79 24.04
C GLY A 626 -11.49 -21.80 24.25
N THR A 627 -11.05 -22.52 23.21
CA THR A 627 -10.08 -23.62 23.30
C THR A 627 -8.61 -23.21 23.18
N SER A 628 -8.34 -21.94 22.87
CA SER A 628 -6.99 -21.38 22.77
C SER A 628 -7.04 -19.86 22.73
N GLY A 629 -5.93 -19.19 23.04
CA GLY A 629 -5.77 -17.75 22.81
C GLY A 629 -6.75 -16.90 23.63
N ILE A 630 -7.23 -15.80 23.06
CA ILE A 630 -8.01 -14.79 23.80
C ILE A 630 -9.29 -15.37 24.41
N GLY A 631 -10.03 -16.21 23.68
CA GLY A 631 -11.25 -16.84 24.19
C GLY A 631 -10.99 -17.75 25.40
N GLN A 632 -9.88 -18.50 25.40
CA GLN A 632 -9.43 -19.25 26.57
C GLN A 632 -9.12 -18.31 27.75
N GLY A 633 -8.38 -17.22 27.50
CA GLY A 633 -8.03 -16.26 28.53
C GLY A 633 -9.26 -15.62 29.19
N MET A 634 -10.26 -15.24 28.38
CA MET A 634 -11.52 -14.70 28.89
C MET A 634 -12.29 -15.73 29.72
N ALA A 635 -12.36 -16.99 29.27
CA ALA A 635 -13.03 -18.04 30.02
C ALA A 635 -12.34 -18.32 31.36
N GLN A 636 -11.00 -18.35 31.38
CA GLN A 636 -10.21 -18.49 32.61
C GLN A 636 -10.45 -17.32 33.57
N ALA A 637 -10.39 -16.07 33.08
CA ALA A 637 -10.66 -14.90 33.90
C ALA A 637 -12.09 -14.94 34.47
N PHE A 638 -13.08 -15.26 33.65
CA PHE A 638 -14.47 -15.36 34.09
C PHE A 638 -14.67 -16.47 35.13
N ALA A 639 -14.06 -17.64 34.93
CA ALA A 639 -14.09 -18.74 35.90
C ALA A 639 -13.45 -18.34 37.24
N GLN A 640 -12.32 -17.62 37.20
CA GLN A 640 -11.62 -17.16 38.40
C GLN A 640 -12.44 -16.12 39.17
N HIS A 641 -12.95 -15.08 38.50
CA HIS A 641 -13.73 -14.02 39.15
C HIS A 641 -15.08 -14.51 39.68
N THR A 642 -15.69 -15.52 39.04
CA THR A 642 -16.91 -16.16 39.54
C THR A 642 -16.63 -17.28 40.55
N ASN A 643 -15.36 -17.55 40.90
CA ASN A 643 -14.92 -18.65 41.74
C ASN A 643 -15.51 -20.02 41.30
N GLY A 644 -15.59 -20.24 39.99
CA GLY A 644 -16.15 -21.45 39.39
C GLY A 644 -17.67 -21.56 39.46
N ASN A 645 -18.38 -20.55 39.98
CA ASN A 645 -19.83 -20.56 40.16
C ASN A 645 -20.59 -19.96 38.97
N ALA A 646 -20.12 -20.29 37.77
CA ALA A 646 -20.74 -19.91 36.51
C ALA A 646 -20.77 -21.11 35.57
N SER A 647 -21.86 -21.31 34.84
CA SER A 647 -21.88 -22.34 33.80
C SER A 647 -21.11 -21.83 32.58
N ILE A 648 -19.98 -22.47 32.28
CA ILE A 648 -19.02 -22.03 31.26
C ILE A 648 -18.94 -23.07 30.15
N ILE A 649 -19.31 -22.66 28.94
CA ILE A 649 -19.30 -23.53 27.76
C ILE A 649 -18.19 -23.05 26.82
N LEU A 650 -17.18 -23.90 26.63
CA LEU A 650 -16.11 -23.67 25.66
C LEU A 650 -16.49 -24.27 24.31
N ILE A 651 -16.46 -23.46 23.26
CA ILE A 651 -16.77 -23.92 21.90
C ILE A 651 -15.52 -23.83 21.03
N GLY A 652 -15.21 -24.89 20.30
CA GLY A 652 -14.09 -24.94 19.37
C GLY A 652 -13.90 -26.31 18.73
N ARG A 653 -12.72 -26.57 18.17
CA ARG A 653 -12.43 -27.83 17.45
C ARG A 653 -11.64 -28.85 18.26
N ASN A 654 -10.98 -28.42 19.34
CA ASN A 654 -10.05 -29.27 20.08
C ASN A 654 -10.59 -29.59 21.47
N ARG A 655 -11.19 -30.77 21.60
CA ARG A 655 -11.73 -31.30 22.86
C ARG A 655 -10.68 -31.41 23.96
N ALA A 656 -9.54 -32.02 23.67
CA ALA A 656 -8.49 -32.26 24.65
C ALA A 656 -7.93 -30.93 25.23
N ALA A 657 -7.76 -29.91 24.39
CA ALA A 657 -7.36 -28.58 24.85
C ALA A 657 -8.42 -27.96 25.76
N ALA A 658 -9.71 -28.07 25.40
CA ALA A 658 -10.81 -27.55 26.21
C ALA A 658 -10.91 -28.23 27.58
N GLU A 659 -10.81 -29.57 27.62
CA GLU A 659 -10.82 -30.35 28.85
C GLU A 659 -9.65 -29.98 29.77
N GLY A 660 -8.46 -29.76 29.21
CA GLY A 660 -7.31 -29.27 29.96
C GLY A 660 -7.51 -27.85 30.54
N ILE A 661 -8.21 -26.98 29.81
CA ILE A 661 -8.56 -25.63 30.30
C ILE A 661 -9.59 -25.73 31.43
N ILE A 662 -10.66 -26.51 31.24
CA ILE A 662 -11.75 -26.71 32.21
C ILE A 662 -11.22 -27.32 33.51
N ALA A 663 -10.29 -28.27 33.42
CA ALA A 663 -9.66 -28.87 34.59
C ALA A 663 -8.91 -27.86 35.48
N GLY A 664 -8.50 -26.72 34.90
CA GLY A 664 -7.86 -25.62 35.62
C GLY A 664 -8.82 -24.56 36.20
N PHE A 665 -10.13 -24.68 35.98
CA PHE A 665 -11.11 -23.78 36.58
C PHE A 665 -11.29 -24.07 38.08
N PRO A 666 -11.63 -23.06 38.90
CA PRO A 666 -12.07 -23.31 40.26
C PRO A 666 -13.27 -24.28 40.26
N LYS A 667 -13.34 -25.15 41.28
CA LYS A 667 -14.43 -26.11 41.39
C LYS A 667 -15.71 -25.38 41.82
N PRO A 668 -16.84 -25.60 41.13
CA PRO A 668 -18.10 -24.99 41.53
C PRO A 668 -18.49 -25.40 42.94
N THR A 669 -19.00 -24.45 43.73
CA THR A 669 -19.63 -24.72 45.03
C THR A 669 -21.15 -24.72 44.94
N LYS A 670 -21.72 -24.15 43.87
CA LYS A 670 -23.16 -24.17 43.59
C LYS A 670 -23.55 -25.42 42.79
N GLU A 671 -24.65 -26.07 43.19
CA GLU A 671 -25.24 -27.17 42.44
C GLU A 671 -25.77 -26.71 41.07
N GLY A 672 -25.71 -27.60 40.07
CA GLY A 672 -26.21 -27.33 38.72
C GLY A 672 -25.30 -26.47 37.83
N VAL A 673 -24.13 -26.05 38.32
CA VAL A 673 -23.10 -25.39 37.50
C VAL A 673 -22.37 -26.40 36.63
N VAL A 674 -22.21 -26.08 35.35
CA VAL A 674 -21.57 -26.96 34.36
C VAL A 674 -20.42 -26.25 33.66
N HIS A 675 -19.24 -26.87 33.66
CA HIS A 675 -18.12 -26.48 32.79
C HIS A 675 -17.95 -27.56 31.71
N GLU A 676 -18.16 -27.22 30.44
CA GLU A 676 -18.14 -28.22 29.37
C GLU A 676 -17.59 -27.70 28.04
N PHE A 677 -17.28 -28.66 27.16
CA PHE A 677 -16.84 -28.40 25.80
C PHE A 677 -17.88 -28.87 24.78
N VAL A 678 -18.15 -28.02 23.80
CA VAL A 678 -18.98 -28.33 22.63
C VAL A 678 -18.16 -28.15 21.35
N GLU A 679 -18.11 -29.21 20.54
CA GLU A 679 -17.35 -29.19 19.29
C GLU A 679 -18.10 -28.44 18.19
N CYS A 680 -17.42 -27.47 17.57
CA CYS A 680 -17.94 -26.71 16.45
C CYS A 680 -16.82 -26.26 15.52
N ASP A 681 -16.91 -26.64 14.24
CA ASP A 681 -16.14 -25.99 13.17
C ASP A 681 -16.96 -24.81 12.61
N MET A 682 -16.51 -23.60 12.94
CA MET A 682 -17.14 -22.34 12.51
C MET A 682 -16.91 -21.99 11.04
N THR A 683 -16.17 -22.80 10.28
CA THR A 683 -16.11 -22.62 8.83
C THR A 683 -17.42 -23.02 8.15
N LEU A 684 -18.33 -23.75 8.82
CA LEU A 684 -19.60 -24.19 8.27
C LEU A 684 -20.79 -23.67 9.08
N MET A 685 -21.70 -22.94 8.44
CA MET A 685 -22.88 -22.31 9.06
C MET A 685 -23.89 -23.34 9.55
N LYS A 686 -24.01 -24.50 8.88
CA LYS A 686 -24.83 -25.62 9.38
C LYS A 686 -24.36 -26.13 10.75
N ASN A 687 -23.05 -26.16 10.97
CA ASN A 687 -22.49 -26.58 12.26
C ASN A 687 -22.77 -25.54 13.34
N VAL A 688 -22.66 -24.25 13.00
CA VAL A 688 -23.01 -23.15 13.90
C VAL A 688 -24.49 -23.23 14.29
N GLY A 689 -25.39 -23.41 13.32
CA GLY A 689 -26.83 -23.52 13.56
C GLY A 689 -27.21 -24.73 14.43
N ARG A 690 -26.61 -25.90 14.14
CA ARG A 690 -26.80 -27.11 14.97
C ARG A 690 -26.38 -26.85 16.42
N VAL A 691 -25.17 -26.34 16.63
CA VAL A 691 -24.64 -26.09 17.98
C VAL A 691 -25.43 -25.00 18.71
N ALA A 692 -25.81 -23.91 18.04
CA ALA A 692 -26.66 -22.88 18.63
C ALA A 692 -28.04 -23.43 19.04
N GLY A 693 -28.64 -24.31 18.22
CA GLY A 693 -29.88 -25.00 18.55
C GLY A 693 -29.76 -25.91 19.78
N GLU A 694 -28.69 -26.71 19.86
CA GLU A 694 -28.38 -27.55 21.03
C GLU A 694 -28.19 -26.72 22.30
N LEU A 695 -27.45 -25.61 22.21
CA LEU A 695 -27.21 -24.71 23.34
C LEU A 695 -28.49 -24.03 23.80
N ARG A 696 -29.33 -23.56 22.87
CA ARG A 696 -30.62 -22.95 23.21
C ARG A 696 -31.55 -23.94 23.92
N ALA A 697 -31.56 -25.20 23.51
CA ALA A 697 -32.37 -26.24 24.14
C ALA A 697 -31.92 -26.57 25.57
N ARG A 698 -30.61 -26.53 25.83
CA ARG A 698 -30.01 -26.90 27.13
C ARG A 698 -29.90 -25.71 28.08
N PHE A 699 -29.65 -24.53 27.54
CA PHE A 699 -29.45 -23.28 28.25
C PHE A 699 -30.45 -22.23 27.73
N PRO A 700 -31.69 -22.25 28.25
CA PRO A 700 -32.72 -21.30 27.84
C PRO A 700 -32.40 -19.86 28.24
N LYS A 701 -31.45 -19.64 29.15
CA LYS A 701 -30.91 -18.34 29.55
C LYS A 701 -29.40 -18.31 29.33
N ILE A 702 -28.93 -17.35 28.53
CA ILE A 702 -27.51 -17.11 28.27
C ILE A 702 -27.23 -15.66 28.62
N ASN A 703 -26.22 -15.39 29.45
CA ASN A 703 -25.91 -14.05 29.93
C ASN A 703 -24.75 -13.41 29.17
N PHE A 704 -23.73 -14.19 28.85
CA PHE A 704 -22.52 -13.71 28.20
C PHE A 704 -22.18 -14.55 26.98
N LEU A 705 -22.00 -13.89 25.84
CA LEU A 705 -21.57 -14.53 24.60
C LEU A 705 -20.30 -13.85 24.08
N SER A 706 -19.18 -14.57 24.10
CA SER A 706 -17.89 -14.11 23.59
C SER A 706 -17.52 -14.86 22.31
N LEU A 707 -17.23 -14.12 21.24
CA LEU A 707 -16.89 -14.66 19.93
C LEU A 707 -15.48 -14.22 19.53
N SER A 708 -14.50 -15.12 19.66
CA SER A 708 -13.07 -14.83 19.48
C SER A 708 -12.41 -15.65 18.38
N THR A 709 -13.17 -16.47 17.65
CA THR A 709 -12.63 -17.38 16.64
C THR A 709 -11.91 -16.64 15.53
N GLY A 710 -10.71 -17.10 15.20
CA GLY A 710 -9.89 -16.53 14.15
C GLY A 710 -9.03 -17.57 13.46
N VAL A 711 -8.81 -17.36 12.18
CA VAL A 711 -7.82 -18.06 11.36
C VAL A 711 -6.89 -17.03 10.72
N MET A 712 -5.62 -17.39 10.57
CA MET A 712 -4.66 -16.62 9.78
C MET A 712 -4.15 -17.51 8.64
N THR A 713 -4.32 -17.08 7.40
CA THR A 713 -3.82 -17.79 6.21
C THR A 713 -3.49 -16.79 5.11
N MET A 714 -2.52 -17.15 4.27
CA MET A 714 -2.11 -16.36 3.11
C MET A 714 -2.79 -16.83 1.82
N ASN A 715 -3.60 -17.88 1.89
CA ASN A 715 -4.34 -18.37 0.74
C ASN A 715 -5.34 -17.31 0.28
N GLY A 716 -5.59 -17.30 -1.03
CA GLY A 716 -6.63 -16.48 -1.64
C GLY A 716 -8.03 -16.86 -1.17
N ARG A 717 -9.03 -16.64 -2.02
CA ARG A 717 -10.39 -17.07 -1.73
C ARG A 717 -10.41 -18.59 -1.62
N ASN A 718 -10.93 -19.11 -0.53
CA ASN A 718 -11.01 -20.55 -0.27
C ASN A 718 -12.40 -20.84 0.31
N GLU A 719 -13.29 -21.32 -0.54
CA GLU A 719 -14.70 -21.54 -0.19
C GLU A 719 -14.90 -22.85 0.56
N THR A 720 -15.90 -22.84 1.43
CA THR A 720 -16.45 -24.04 2.05
C THR A 720 -17.41 -24.73 1.08
N GLU A 721 -17.90 -25.91 1.45
CA GLU A 721 -18.98 -26.56 0.70
C GLU A 721 -20.30 -25.76 0.65
N GLU A 722 -20.44 -24.73 1.51
CA GLU A 722 -21.57 -23.80 1.52
C GLU A 722 -21.32 -22.57 0.62
N GLY A 723 -20.19 -22.51 -0.10
CA GLY A 723 -19.84 -21.39 -1.00
C GLY A 723 -19.35 -20.13 -0.29
N ILE A 724 -19.07 -20.21 1.01
CA ILE A 724 -18.59 -19.09 1.84
C ILE A 724 -17.07 -19.17 1.97
N ASP A 725 -16.34 -18.07 1.77
CA ASP A 725 -14.89 -18.04 2.03
C ASP A 725 -14.61 -18.36 3.50
N ARG A 726 -13.69 -19.29 3.77
CA ARG A 726 -13.35 -19.77 5.12
C ARG A 726 -12.93 -18.65 6.10
N LYS A 727 -12.32 -17.56 5.63
CA LYS A 727 -11.94 -16.43 6.50
C LYS A 727 -13.17 -15.63 6.88
N LEU A 728 -14.01 -15.29 5.90
CA LEU A 728 -15.27 -14.60 6.17
C LEU A 728 -16.22 -15.46 7.03
N ALA A 729 -16.24 -16.78 6.82
CA ALA A 729 -17.01 -17.72 7.63
C ALA A 729 -16.65 -17.61 9.12
N VAL A 730 -15.36 -17.62 9.46
CA VAL A 730 -14.87 -17.61 10.85
C VAL A 730 -14.83 -16.21 11.45
N HIS A 731 -14.45 -15.20 10.67
CA HIS A 731 -14.25 -13.83 11.15
C HIS A 731 -15.56 -13.02 11.19
N TYR A 732 -16.58 -13.41 10.44
CA TYR A 732 -17.84 -12.67 10.37
C TYR A 732 -19.10 -13.55 10.40
N TYR A 733 -19.37 -14.35 9.34
CA TYR A 733 -20.67 -15.01 9.17
C TYR A 733 -21.06 -15.92 10.33
N GLY A 734 -20.12 -16.74 10.81
CA GLY A 734 -20.35 -17.63 11.94
C GLY A 734 -20.59 -16.86 13.24
N ARG A 735 -19.98 -15.67 13.39
CA ARG A 735 -20.21 -14.83 14.57
C ARG A 735 -21.61 -14.22 14.54
N TRP A 736 -21.98 -13.65 13.39
CA TRP A 736 -23.32 -13.12 13.16
C TRP A 736 -24.39 -14.18 13.40
N LYS A 737 -24.19 -15.39 12.87
CA LYS A 737 -25.13 -16.51 13.00
C LYS A 737 -25.27 -16.98 14.45
N PHE A 738 -24.17 -17.15 15.18
CA PHE A 738 -24.25 -17.49 16.61
C PHE A 738 -25.03 -16.45 17.41
N ILE A 739 -24.79 -15.16 17.17
CA ILE A 739 -25.55 -14.10 17.84
C ILE A 739 -27.03 -14.23 17.49
N ARG A 740 -27.36 -14.26 16.19
CA ARG A 740 -28.73 -14.35 15.67
C ARG A 740 -29.50 -15.53 16.26
N ASP A 741 -28.91 -16.72 16.25
CA ASP A 741 -29.56 -17.95 16.66
C ASP A 741 -29.70 -18.07 18.19
N LEU A 742 -28.83 -17.38 18.96
CA LEU A 742 -28.87 -17.33 20.43
C LEU A 742 -29.59 -16.11 21.01
N ILE A 743 -30.02 -15.14 20.19
CA ILE A 743 -30.84 -13.99 20.63
C ILE A 743 -31.98 -14.43 21.56
N PRO A 744 -32.78 -15.48 21.26
CA PRO A 744 -33.89 -15.85 22.15
C PRO A 744 -33.42 -16.15 23.58
N SER A 745 -32.32 -16.87 23.78
CA SER A 745 -31.80 -17.16 25.12
C SER A 745 -31.21 -15.92 25.82
N LEU A 746 -30.63 -14.99 25.05
CA LEU A 746 -30.13 -13.70 25.56
C LEU A 746 -31.30 -12.79 26.00
N GLU A 747 -32.39 -12.77 25.24
CA GLU A 747 -33.61 -12.03 25.58
C GLU A 747 -34.28 -12.59 26.84
N VAL A 748 -34.35 -13.91 27.02
CA VAL A 748 -34.87 -14.50 28.27
C VAL A 748 -34.03 -14.07 29.47
N ALA A 749 -32.70 -14.06 29.35
CA ALA A 749 -31.82 -13.55 30.41
C ALA A 749 -32.11 -12.07 30.70
N LYS A 750 -32.19 -11.22 29.67
CA LYS A 750 -32.43 -9.79 29.83
C LYS A 750 -33.79 -9.48 30.45
N THR A 751 -34.84 -10.13 29.97
CA THR A 751 -36.22 -9.96 30.49
C THR A 751 -36.38 -10.51 31.91
N SER A 752 -35.51 -11.45 32.32
CA SER A 752 -35.40 -11.91 33.71
C SER A 752 -34.61 -10.95 34.62
N GLY A 753 -34.25 -9.75 34.13
CA GLY A 753 -33.49 -8.76 34.89
C GLY A 753 -31.99 -9.09 35.04
N GLN A 754 -31.47 -10.04 34.25
CA GLN A 754 -30.07 -10.44 34.27
C GLN A 754 -29.28 -9.78 33.13
N ASP A 755 -27.96 -9.92 33.14
CA ASP A 755 -27.13 -9.44 32.05
C ASP A 755 -27.36 -10.25 30.78
N ALA A 756 -27.29 -9.56 29.65
CA ALA A 756 -27.27 -10.13 28.31
C ALA A 756 -26.30 -9.30 27.47
N LYS A 757 -25.03 -9.74 27.46
CA LYS A 757 -23.91 -9.03 26.85
C LYS A 757 -23.17 -9.90 25.86
N VAL A 758 -22.91 -9.32 24.69
CA VAL A 758 -22.27 -9.98 23.56
C VAL A 758 -21.01 -9.22 23.18
N ILE A 759 -19.91 -9.92 22.94
CA ILE A 759 -18.66 -9.32 22.45
C ILE A 759 -18.07 -10.16 21.32
N SER A 760 -17.76 -9.49 20.21
CA SER A 760 -17.00 -10.03 19.09
C SER A 760 -15.58 -9.49 19.17
N VAL A 761 -14.58 -10.37 19.32
CA VAL A 761 -13.17 -9.97 19.47
C VAL A 761 -12.47 -10.08 18.11
N LEU A 762 -12.07 -8.96 17.52
CA LEU A 762 -11.30 -8.92 16.26
C LEU A 762 -10.46 -7.63 16.15
N SER A 763 -10.95 -6.61 15.46
CA SER A 763 -10.16 -5.44 15.03
C SER A 763 -10.96 -4.14 15.06
N ALA A 764 -11.78 -3.97 16.09
CA ALA A 764 -12.63 -2.79 16.28
C ALA A 764 -11.92 -1.47 15.99
N GLY A 765 -12.60 -0.55 15.31
CA GLY A 765 -12.05 0.76 14.96
C GLY A 765 -11.00 0.78 13.85
N HIS A 766 -10.62 -0.37 13.29
CA HIS A 766 -9.68 -0.47 12.17
C HIS A 766 -10.35 -0.80 10.83
N GLY A 767 -11.66 -0.52 10.73
CA GLY A 767 -12.44 -0.72 9.52
C GLY A 767 -11.92 0.10 8.33
N ARG A 768 -12.33 -0.30 7.13
CA ARG A 768 -12.12 0.45 5.88
C ARG A 768 -13.42 0.47 5.06
N PRO A 769 -13.54 1.35 4.04
CA PRO A 769 -14.67 1.30 3.12
C PRO A 769 -14.82 -0.11 2.51
N ILE A 770 -16.06 -0.57 2.40
CA ILE A 770 -16.45 -1.87 1.84
C ILE A 770 -17.17 -1.67 0.51
N ASP A 771 -17.04 -2.61 -0.42
CA ASP A 771 -17.81 -2.62 -1.66
C ASP A 771 -19.18 -3.25 -1.40
N LEU A 772 -20.23 -2.42 -1.43
CA LEU A 772 -21.61 -2.86 -1.21
C LEU A 772 -22.16 -3.73 -2.35
N ASN A 773 -21.48 -3.79 -3.50
CA ASN A 773 -21.87 -4.62 -4.64
C ASN A 773 -21.15 -5.98 -4.66
N ASP A 774 -20.25 -6.22 -3.71
CA ASP A 774 -19.47 -7.46 -3.61
C ASP A 774 -19.24 -7.86 -2.13
N LEU A 775 -20.30 -7.88 -1.33
CA LEU A 775 -20.23 -8.16 0.12
C LEU A 775 -19.73 -9.58 0.45
N GLY A 776 -19.89 -10.52 -0.48
CA GLY A 776 -19.31 -11.85 -0.38
C GLY A 776 -17.83 -11.91 -0.75
N LEU A 777 -17.24 -10.82 -1.26
CA LEU A 777 -15.91 -10.74 -1.87
C LEU A 777 -15.69 -11.81 -2.95
N LYS A 778 -16.63 -11.98 -3.88
CA LYS A 778 -16.52 -12.92 -4.99
C LYS A 778 -15.72 -12.34 -6.15
N LYS A 779 -15.72 -11.02 -6.34
CA LYS A 779 -15.04 -10.32 -7.45
C LYS A 779 -13.75 -9.63 -7.03
N SER A 780 -13.75 -9.04 -5.83
CA SER A 780 -12.70 -8.15 -5.31
C SER A 780 -11.86 -8.80 -4.22
N PHE A 781 -11.82 -10.14 -4.19
CA PHE A 781 -11.15 -10.86 -3.12
C PHE A 781 -9.65 -10.55 -3.06
N SER A 782 -9.19 -10.13 -1.89
CA SER A 782 -7.78 -10.22 -1.48
C SER A 782 -7.73 -10.49 0.01
N VAL A 783 -6.61 -11.02 0.53
CA VAL A 783 -6.46 -11.25 1.98
C VAL A 783 -6.67 -9.95 2.77
N MET A 784 -6.19 -8.82 2.24
CA MET A 784 -6.37 -7.50 2.85
C MET A 784 -7.82 -7.02 2.78
N ASN A 785 -8.52 -7.22 1.66
CA ASN A 785 -9.93 -6.87 1.55
C ASN A 785 -10.80 -7.75 2.45
N ALA A 786 -10.50 -9.04 2.58
CA ALA A 786 -11.18 -9.94 3.52
C ALA A 786 -11.00 -9.50 4.98
N ALA A 787 -9.78 -9.11 5.37
CA ALA A 787 -9.52 -8.59 6.71
C ALA A 787 -10.24 -7.25 6.96
N ALA A 788 -10.21 -6.34 6.00
CA ALA A 788 -10.91 -5.06 6.07
C ALA A 788 -12.43 -5.22 6.14
N ALA A 789 -13.00 -6.07 5.28
CA ALA A 789 -14.41 -6.39 5.24
C ALA A 789 -14.86 -7.02 6.56
N ALA A 790 -14.18 -8.07 7.05
CA ALA A 790 -14.51 -8.69 8.33
C ALA A 790 -14.48 -7.67 9.49
N THR A 791 -13.53 -6.73 9.49
CA THR A 791 -13.46 -5.67 10.50
C THR A 791 -14.68 -4.76 10.44
N THR A 792 -14.96 -4.18 9.26
CA THR A 792 -16.08 -3.27 9.05
C THR A 792 -17.42 -3.96 9.27
N TYR A 793 -17.56 -5.23 8.88
CA TYR A 793 -18.78 -6.00 9.04
C TYR A 793 -19.10 -6.28 10.51
N ASN A 794 -18.09 -6.51 11.36
CA ASN A 794 -18.30 -6.66 12.80
C ASN A 794 -18.74 -5.34 13.44
N ASP A 795 -18.16 -4.19 13.05
CA ASP A 795 -18.61 -2.85 13.50
C ASP A 795 -20.08 -2.60 13.12
N ILE A 796 -20.46 -2.91 11.89
CA ILE A 796 -21.85 -2.76 11.40
C ILE A 796 -22.79 -3.71 12.14
N MET A 797 -22.39 -4.98 12.30
CA MET A 797 -23.18 -6.03 12.94
C MET A 797 -23.57 -5.65 14.37
N VAL A 798 -22.61 -5.20 15.18
CA VAL A 798 -22.92 -4.89 16.60
C VAL A 798 -23.81 -3.66 16.72
N GLN A 799 -23.69 -2.68 15.80
CA GLN A 799 -24.64 -1.58 15.73
C GLN A 799 -26.04 -2.04 15.32
N ASP A 800 -26.17 -2.88 14.29
CA ASP A 800 -27.48 -3.33 13.81
C ASP A 800 -28.20 -4.19 14.87
N PHE A 801 -27.48 -5.11 15.53
CA PHE A 801 -28.04 -5.87 16.65
C PHE A 801 -28.46 -4.96 17.82
N ALA A 802 -27.66 -3.95 18.16
CA ALA A 802 -28.03 -3.00 19.20
C ALA A 802 -29.25 -2.13 18.82
N GLN A 803 -29.42 -1.78 17.55
CA GLN A 803 -30.63 -1.07 17.09
C GLN A 803 -31.87 -1.94 17.22
N ARG A 804 -31.76 -3.24 16.94
CA ARG A 804 -32.87 -4.21 17.05
C ARG A 804 -33.18 -4.60 18.48
N TYR A 805 -32.16 -4.67 19.33
CA TYR A 805 -32.26 -5.11 20.72
C TYR A 805 -31.59 -4.11 21.67
N PRO A 806 -32.14 -2.90 21.82
CA PRO A 806 -31.49 -1.77 22.50
C PRO A 806 -31.28 -1.96 24.01
N GLN A 807 -31.91 -2.97 24.60
CA GLN A 807 -31.79 -3.31 26.02
C GLN A 807 -30.56 -4.18 26.34
N MET A 808 -29.94 -4.78 25.32
CA MET A 808 -28.78 -5.67 25.44
C MET A 808 -27.50 -4.95 25.01
N SER A 809 -26.34 -5.52 25.35
CA SER A 809 -25.03 -4.96 24.97
C SER A 809 -24.42 -5.75 23.81
N PHE A 810 -23.96 -5.06 22.76
CA PHE A 810 -23.26 -5.66 21.62
C PHE A 810 -21.95 -4.93 21.35
N GLY A 811 -20.84 -5.64 21.50
CA GLY A 811 -19.50 -5.07 21.40
C GLY A 811 -18.67 -5.65 20.27
N HIS A 812 -17.86 -4.81 19.63
CA HIS A 812 -16.72 -5.26 18.83
C HIS A 812 -15.44 -4.76 19.51
N SER A 813 -14.50 -5.65 19.79
CA SER A 813 -13.24 -5.27 20.44
C SER A 813 -12.00 -5.51 19.61
N TYR A 814 -10.95 -4.75 19.91
CA TYR A 814 -9.60 -4.93 19.40
C TYR A 814 -8.68 -5.36 20.54
N PRO A 815 -8.21 -6.62 20.61
CA PRO A 815 -7.45 -7.15 21.74
C PRO A 815 -5.96 -6.76 21.73
N GLY A 816 -5.52 -5.95 20.77
CA GLY A 816 -4.12 -5.67 20.54
C GLY A 816 -3.34 -6.90 20.04
N GLY A 817 -2.01 -6.82 20.15
CA GLY A 817 -1.14 -7.96 19.87
C GLY A 817 -1.13 -8.95 21.04
N VAL A 818 -1.56 -10.20 20.82
CA VAL A 818 -1.64 -11.23 21.87
C VAL A 818 -0.76 -12.42 21.50
N LYS A 819 0.02 -12.92 22.47
CA LYS A 819 0.86 -14.13 22.34
C LYS A 819 -0.03 -15.38 22.30
N SER A 820 -0.70 -15.59 21.18
CA SER A 820 -1.63 -16.69 20.93
C SER A 820 -1.07 -17.68 19.89
N GLY A 821 -1.66 -18.87 19.80
CA GLY A 821 -1.28 -19.88 18.79
C GLY A 821 -1.78 -19.60 17.37
N LEU A 822 -2.22 -18.37 17.06
CA LEU A 822 -2.90 -18.05 15.79
C LEU A 822 -2.05 -18.35 14.55
N PHE A 823 -0.73 -18.10 14.61
CA PHE A 823 0.19 -18.40 13.51
C PHE A 823 0.58 -19.89 13.49
N LYS A 824 0.74 -20.50 14.66
CA LYS A 824 1.05 -21.93 14.82
C LYS A 824 0.04 -22.84 14.12
N VAL A 825 -1.24 -22.47 14.13
CA VAL A 825 -2.34 -23.26 13.53
C VAL A 825 -2.68 -22.84 12.10
N SER A 826 -1.90 -21.94 11.49
CA SER A 826 -2.08 -21.54 10.09
C SER A 826 -1.72 -22.67 9.14
N ASP A 827 -2.38 -22.77 7.99
CA ASP A 827 -2.00 -23.69 6.90
C ASP A 827 -0.74 -23.21 6.14
N SER A 828 -0.35 -21.94 6.28
CA SER A 828 0.86 -21.39 5.68
C SER A 828 2.11 -21.83 6.45
N ARG A 829 3.01 -22.56 5.76
CA ARG A 829 4.33 -22.94 6.29
C ARG A 829 5.14 -21.72 6.74
N ILE A 830 5.03 -20.61 6.01
CA ILE A 830 5.73 -19.35 6.32
C ILE A 830 5.22 -18.76 7.64
N LEU A 831 3.90 -18.74 7.84
CA LEU A 831 3.32 -18.22 9.07
C LEU A 831 3.63 -19.12 10.28
N ARG A 832 3.60 -20.45 10.11
CA ARG A 832 4.02 -21.38 11.18
C ARG A 832 5.49 -21.22 11.55
N LEU A 833 6.37 -20.98 10.57
CA LEU A 833 7.78 -20.71 10.84
C LEU A 833 7.95 -19.35 11.53
N ALA A 834 7.18 -18.34 11.12
CA ALA A 834 7.14 -17.04 11.77
C ALA A 834 6.67 -17.15 13.23
N ASP A 835 5.74 -18.04 13.58
CA ASP A 835 5.35 -18.30 14.98
C ASP A 835 6.57 -18.68 15.85
N SER A 836 7.42 -19.59 15.37
CA SER A 836 8.56 -20.11 16.13
C SER A 836 9.72 -19.10 16.25
N VAL A 837 9.80 -18.11 15.36
CA VAL A 837 10.91 -17.15 15.30
C VAL A 837 10.49 -15.75 15.76
N LEU A 838 9.35 -15.25 15.27
CA LEU A 838 8.84 -13.90 15.52
C LEU A 838 8.13 -13.78 16.87
N MET A 839 7.33 -14.78 17.29
CA MET A 839 6.58 -14.67 18.56
C MET A 839 7.46 -14.62 19.81
N PRO A 840 8.57 -15.36 19.93
CA PRO A 840 9.50 -15.20 21.07
C PRO A 840 10.11 -13.80 21.12
N ILE A 841 10.45 -13.26 19.95
CA ILE A 841 11.04 -11.92 19.79
C ILE A 841 10.05 -10.82 20.15
N LEU A 842 8.81 -10.91 19.67
CA LEU A 842 7.76 -9.94 19.94
C LEU A 842 7.08 -10.15 21.30
N SER A 843 7.29 -11.30 21.94
CA SER A 843 6.61 -11.69 23.18
C SER A 843 6.57 -10.62 24.27
N PRO A 844 7.60 -9.76 24.45
CA PRO A 844 7.54 -8.75 25.49
C PRO A 844 6.61 -7.57 25.14
N LEU A 845 6.22 -7.38 23.87
CA LEU A 845 5.25 -6.36 23.44
C LEU A 845 3.81 -6.85 23.42
N LEU A 846 3.62 -8.17 23.36
CA LEU A 846 2.31 -8.78 23.24
C LEU A 846 1.70 -8.98 24.62
N HIS A 847 0.38 -8.84 24.72
CA HIS A 847 -0.33 -9.32 25.90
C HIS A 847 -0.20 -10.84 25.98
N SER A 848 -0.02 -11.35 27.19
CA SER A 848 -0.28 -12.76 27.46
C SER A 848 -1.76 -13.08 27.20
N VAL A 849 -2.06 -14.37 27.01
CA VAL A 849 -3.44 -14.84 26.87
C VAL A 849 -4.29 -14.45 28.09
N GLN A 850 -3.70 -14.52 29.29
CA GLN A 850 -4.37 -14.20 30.54
C GLN A 850 -4.66 -12.70 30.66
N GLU A 851 -3.69 -11.83 30.36
CA GLU A 851 -3.90 -10.37 30.38
C GLU A 851 -4.94 -9.93 29.35
N ALA A 852 -4.87 -10.45 28.12
CA ALA A 852 -5.88 -10.17 27.12
C ALA A 852 -7.26 -10.64 27.60
N GLY A 853 -7.34 -11.82 28.23
CA GLY A 853 -8.55 -12.32 28.85
C GLY A 853 -9.19 -11.35 29.84
N GLU A 854 -8.38 -10.79 30.76
CA GLU A 854 -8.83 -9.82 31.75
C GLU A 854 -9.32 -8.52 31.13
N TYR A 855 -8.58 -7.96 30.17
CA TYR A 855 -8.96 -6.71 29.51
C TYR A 855 -10.21 -6.83 28.65
N GLN A 856 -10.34 -7.95 27.92
CA GLN A 856 -11.51 -8.17 27.08
C GLN A 856 -12.75 -8.50 27.93
N LEU A 857 -12.58 -9.20 29.07
CA LEU A 857 -13.65 -9.39 30.05
C LEU A 857 -14.06 -8.06 30.69
N HIS A 858 -13.08 -7.20 31.02
CA HIS A 858 -13.32 -5.86 31.54
C HIS A 858 -14.19 -5.02 30.60
N GLY A 859 -13.85 -4.98 29.31
CA GLY A 859 -14.68 -4.30 28.30
C GLY A 859 -16.11 -4.88 28.22
N LEU A 860 -16.26 -6.21 28.27
CA LEU A 860 -17.56 -6.88 28.26
C LEU A 860 -18.41 -6.52 29.49
N LEU A 861 -17.84 -6.54 30.70
CA LEU A 861 -18.57 -6.26 31.94
C LEU A 861 -18.91 -4.78 32.07
N LYS A 862 -18.01 -3.88 31.66
CA LYS A 862 -18.19 -2.43 31.68
C LYS A 862 -19.28 -1.94 30.71
N ALA A 863 -19.57 -2.70 29.66
CA ALA A 863 -20.51 -2.30 28.62
C ALA A 863 -21.93 -2.03 29.16
N GLY A 864 -22.47 -0.86 28.82
CA GLY A 864 -23.89 -0.53 28.99
C GLY A 864 -24.76 -1.10 27.86
N ALA A 865 -26.06 -0.83 27.91
CA ALA A 865 -26.98 -1.22 26.84
C ALA A 865 -26.65 -0.47 25.53
N GLY A 866 -26.78 -1.16 24.40
CA GLY A 866 -26.45 -0.63 23.07
C GLY A 866 -25.14 -1.17 22.49
N ALA A 867 -24.66 -0.51 21.43
CA ALA A 867 -23.44 -0.89 20.74
C ALA A 867 -22.21 -0.17 21.32
N PHE A 868 -21.12 -0.91 21.48
CA PHE A 868 -19.84 -0.35 21.93
C PHE A 868 -18.67 -0.89 21.10
N ARG A 869 -17.54 -0.18 21.15
CA ARG A 869 -16.28 -0.70 20.67
C ARG A 869 -15.24 -0.60 21.76
N SER A 870 -14.32 -1.55 21.88
CA SER A 870 -13.26 -1.44 22.89
C SER A 870 -11.85 -1.73 22.36
N ASP A 871 -10.85 -1.14 23.01
CA ASP A 871 -9.44 -1.32 22.70
C ASP A 871 -8.79 -2.52 23.45
N ASP A 872 -7.46 -2.56 23.41
CA ASP A 872 -6.66 -3.66 23.96
C ASP A 872 -6.68 -3.71 25.50
N LYS A 873 -7.19 -2.66 26.14
CA LYS A 873 -7.41 -2.57 27.59
C LYS A 873 -8.89 -2.67 27.99
N GLY A 874 -9.77 -2.82 27.00
CA GLY A 874 -11.20 -2.88 27.22
C GLY A 874 -11.84 -1.51 27.44
N ASP A 875 -11.15 -0.41 27.08
CA ASP A 875 -11.71 0.94 27.14
C ASP A 875 -12.49 1.28 25.88
N ASP A 876 -13.54 2.09 26.01
CA ASP A 876 -14.45 2.42 24.91
C ASP A 876 -13.73 3.27 23.84
N ILE A 877 -13.90 2.87 22.57
CA ILE A 877 -13.38 3.60 21.42
C ILE A 877 -14.54 4.19 20.61
N SER A 878 -14.62 5.53 20.67
CA SER A 878 -15.67 6.34 20.02
C SER A 878 -15.95 5.92 18.58
N TRP A 879 -17.24 5.97 18.19
CA TRP A 879 -17.74 5.72 16.84
C TRP A 879 -17.37 6.81 15.80
N GLU A 880 -16.81 7.95 16.24
CA GLU A 880 -16.51 9.10 15.37
C GLU A 880 -15.48 8.82 14.28
N LYS A 881 -14.60 7.83 14.48
CA LYS A 881 -13.49 7.53 13.56
C LYS A 881 -13.59 6.11 13.04
N ALA A 882 -13.28 5.98 11.74
CA ALA A 882 -13.16 4.70 11.03
C ALA A 882 -14.39 3.78 11.14
N TYR A 883 -15.58 4.37 11.32
CA TYR A 883 -16.85 3.67 11.17
C TYR A 883 -17.40 3.87 9.76
N TYR A 884 -17.79 2.79 9.10
CA TYR A 884 -18.24 2.79 7.70
C TYR A 884 -19.64 2.18 7.51
N GLY A 885 -20.45 2.18 8.58
CA GLY A 885 -21.79 1.59 8.60
C GLY A 885 -22.92 2.61 8.47
N GLY A 886 -23.02 3.27 7.31
CA GLY A 886 -24.20 4.07 7.00
C GLY A 886 -25.47 3.20 6.87
N LYS A 887 -26.65 3.83 6.89
CA LYS A 887 -27.96 3.13 6.82
C LYS A 887 -28.03 2.12 5.67
N GLU A 888 -27.60 2.51 4.47
CA GLU A 888 -27.57 1.63 3.30
C GLU A 888 -26.65 0.42 3.48
N ALA A 889 -25.44 0.64 4.02
CA ALA A 889 -24.47 -0.43 4.26
C ALA A 889 -24.97 -1.45 5.29
N MET A 890 -25.65 -0.96 6.34
CA MET A 890 -26.27 -1.79 7.37
C MET A 890 -27.38 -2.67 6.79
N GLU A 891 -28.33 -2.07 6.06
CA GLU A 891 -29.44 -2.80 5.42
C GLU A 891 -28.96 -3.85 4.41
N LYS A 892 -28.03 -3.47 3.51
CA LYS A 892 -27.49 -4.39 2.49
C LYS A 892 -26.70 -5.52 3.12
N LEU A 893 -25.84 -5.22 4.10
CA LEU A 893 -25.04 -6.24 4.78
C LEU A 893 -25.91 -7.21 5.56
N TRP A 894 -26.93 -6.73 6.27
CA TRP A 894 -27.85 -7.60 6.99
C TRP A 894 -28.55 -8.59 6.06
N LYS A 895 -29.15 -8.08 4.96
CA LYS A 895 -29.85 -8.92 3.98
C LYS A 895 -28.91 -9.96 3.35
N HIS A 896 -27.74 -9.51 2.89
CA HIS A 896 -26.70 -10.40 2.34
C HIS A 896 -26.30 -11.50 3.32
N THR A 897 -26.13 -11.14 4.59
CA THR A 897 -25.70 -12.07 5.64
C THR A 897 -26.78 -13.09 5.99
N GLU A 898 -28.05 -12.68 6.04
CA GLU A 898 -29.18 -13.62 6.18
C GLU A 898 -29.21 -14.61 5.02
N GLU A 899 -29.04 -14.15 3.78
CA GLU A 899 -29.03 -15.02 2.59
C GLU A 899 -27.85 -16.00 2.59
N GLU A 900 -26.63 -15.58 2.94
CA GLU A 900 -25.47 -16.47 2.93
C GLU A 900 -25.47 -17.47 4.10
N THR A 901 -26.06 -17.13 5.25
CA THR A 901 -26.03 -17.98 6.46
C THR A 901 -27.21 -18.95 6.59
N THR A 902 -28.14 -18.93 5.62
CA THR A 902 -29.34 -19.78 5.58
C THR A 902 -29.37 -20.75 4.39
N ARG A 903 -28.43 -20.64 3.45
CA ARG A 903 -28.18 -21.66 2.42
C ARG A 903 -27.65 -22.94 3.05
#